data_AF-A0A2N2IH97-F1
#
_entry.id   AF-A0A2N2IH97-F1
#
_cell.length_a   1.000
_cell.length_b   1.000
_cell.length_c   1.000
_cell.angle_alpha   90.00
_cell.angle_beta   90.00
_cell.angle_gamma   90.00
#
_symmetry.space_group_name_H-M   'P 1'
#
loop_
_entity.id
_entity.type
_entity.pdbx_description
1 polymer ?
#
loop_
_entity_poly.entity_id
_entity_poly.type
_entity_poly.pdbx_seq_one_letter_code
_entity_poly.pdbx_strand_id
1 'polypeptide(L)'
;MQTYVIAFALQDTSEADSIAAAGGTFQAIPANSEDELVSAMASIIASSIKPEWCNGIDDDCDDAIDEDFPVGVACDNGLLGACHATGNYVCTLDQASVECNAPIIAPVAEVCNGIDDNCNGLVDDGLTCPTPGPEMCNGIDDDLDLSTADDGVDDPAVGITCGSNVGICQVGLTKCIGGSVQCCQNDGLPGTCGFVQGPLAETCNNTDDDCDGTTDEGLSKACYPTATAGCTETTPGNFSCIGLCRSGIHTCAAGVWGVCQGAIVPQAETCDAQDNNCESNVDEGLGDTTCGLGVCEHTVANCSGGLPQNCDPMQGALAEVCNNTDDDCNGLIDDGLVRSCYSGGSGCTETPPGSGNFVCVGVCAPGSSFCGAGAWGTCTNDVLPRAEECNNLDDDCDNSIDESLTRTCYTGPTGTLGVGICIAGSQTCSAGAWNTCAGEVRPVSETCNNADDNCDGTVDNMGTITCGVGICNHSVERCIAGVTQTCDPLAGAQPELCNNIDDNCDGLVDQFYGSCYPSATAGCTEVPAGSGNYTCTGLCLPGSRLCTAGAWGSCSGPVTPQGEVCDGLDNDCNGTPDDGLGSTTCGLGVCEHTVANCSGGTAQTCNPMQGAGTETCNSLDDDCDGVVDDGLLKACYSGGTGCTETAPGSGVFNCVGVCRAGNSACAAGAWGSCTNDVLPRAEECNGLDDDCDGSIDESLTRTCYTGPGGTLGVGACVAGTQT
;
A
#
# COMPACT_ATOMS: atom_id res chain seq x y z
N MET A 1 23.47 25.96 -9.52
CA MET A 1 22.42 26.95 -9.23
C MET A 1 21.27 26.68 -10.18
N GLN A 2 20.14 26.22 -9.65
CA GLN A 2 18.92 25.99 -10.43
C GLN A 2 18.05 27.26 -10.31
N THR A 3 17.50 27.75 -11.42
CA THR A 3 16.61 28.91 -11.44
C THR A 3 15.20 28.44 -11.74
N TYR A 4 14.39 28.34 -10.70
CA TYR A 4 12.97 28.00 -10.81
C TYR A 4 12.16 29.19 -11.30
N VAL A 5 11.20 28.94 -12.19
CA VAL A 5 10.31 29.96 -12.76
C VAL A 5 8.87 29.58 -12.42
N ILE A 6 8.11 30.52 -11.85
CA ILE A 6 6.68 30.35 -11.61
C ILE A 6 5.92 31.13 -12.69
N ALA A 7 5.11 30.43 -13.47
CA ALA A 7 4.24 31.00 -14.49
C ALA A 7 2.91 31.42 -13.86
N PHE A 8 2.87 32.63 -13.29
CA PHE A 8 1.69 33.12 -12.57
C PHE A 8 0.63 33.70 -13.51
N ALA A 9 -0.59 33.17 -13.43
CA ALA A 9 -1.78 33.59 -14.20
C ALA A 9 -1.59 33.57 -15.73
N LEU A 10 -0.80 32.62 -16.24
CA LEU A 10 -0.55 32.44 -17.68
C LEU A 10 -1.34 31.24 -18.22
N GLN A 11 -2.04 31.43 -19.34
CA GLN A 11 -2.73 30.35 -20.06
C GLN A 11 -1.78 29.51 -20.94
N ASP A 12 -0.59 30.03 -21.24
CA ASP A 12 0.47 29.37 -22.01
C ASP A 12 1.81 29.55 -21.28
N THR A 13 2.47 28.44 -20.94
CA THR A 13 3.73 28.43 -20.18
C THR A 13 4.97 28.35 -21.05
N SER A 14 4.85 28.26 -22.38
CA SER A 14 5.96 27.95 -23.29
C SER A 14 7.16 28.90 -23.19
N GLU A 15 6.93 30.20 -22.99
CA GLU A 15 7.99 31.18 -22.75
C GLU A 15 8.61 31.02 -21.35
N ALA A 16 7.78 30.77 -20.32
CA ALA A 16 8.24 30.53 -18.95
C ALA A 16 9.05 29.23 -18.85
N ASP A 17 8.65 28.17 -19.56
CA ASP A 17 9.36 26.90 -19.69
C ASP A 17 10.72 27.10 -20.35
N SER A 18 10.81 28.00 -21.34
CA SER A 18 12.09 28.34 -21.98
C SER A 18 13.04 29.06 -21.02
N ILE A 19 12.53 29.93 -20.14
CA ILE A 19 13.32 30.63 -19.12
C ILE A 19 13.76 29.64 -18.03
N ALA A 20 12.85 28.77 -17.58
CA ALA A 20 13.15 27.71 -16.64
C ALA A 20 14.28 26.83 -17.19
N ALA A 21 14.17 26.40 -18.45
CA ALA A 21 15.13 25.50 -19.08
C ALA A 21 16.52 26.15 -19.19
N ALA A 22 16.59 27.45 -19.50
CA ALA A 22 17.84 28.22 -19.47
C ALA A 22 18.44 28.32 -18.06
N GLY A 23 17.58 28.32 -17.05
CA GLY A 23 17.89 28.29 -15.62
C GLY A 23 18.26 26.93 -15.04
N GLY A 24 18.25 25.86 -15.84
CA GLY A 24 18.55 24.50 -15.39
C GLY A 24 17.36 23.75 -14.77
N THR A 25 16.15 24.29 -14.83
CA THR A 25 14.90 23.60 -14.45
C THR A 25 14.05 23.38 -15.68
N PHE A 26 13.65 22.16 -16.03
CA PHE A 26 13.14 21.90 -17.39
C PHE A 26 11.79 22.57 -17.75
N GLN A 27 10.96 22.93 -16.77
CA GLN A 27 9.65 23.56 -16.96
C GLN A 27 9.37 24.57 -15.85
N ALA A 28 8.56 25.57 -16.17
CA ALA A 28 8.02 26.51 -15.20
C ALA A 28 6.86 25.87 -14.42
N ILE A 29 6.68 26.28 -13.17
CA ILE A 29 5.58 25.83 -12.33
C ILE A 29 4.38 26.76 -12.58
N PRO A 30 3.28 26.27 -13.18
CA PRO A 30 2.09 27.09 -13.38
C PRO A 30 1.40 27.35 -12.04
N ALA A 31 0.95 28.59 -11.83
CA ALA A 31 0.14 28.96 -10.66
C ALA A 31 -0.94 29.95 -11.08
N ASN A 32 -2.21 29.60 -10.90
CA ASN A 32 -3.36 30.40 -11.32
C ASN A 32 -4.20 30.90 -10.13
N SER A 33 -3.83 30.54 -8.91
CA SER A 33 -4.45 30.97 -7.66
C SER A 33 -3.39 31.32 -6.61
N GLU A 34 -3.83 31.95 -5.52
CA GLU A 34 -2.97 32.27 -4.38
C GLU A 34 -2.41 30.98 -3.73
N ASP A 35 -3.24 29.95 -3.56
CA ASP A 35 -2.82 28.66 -2.99
C ASP A 35 -1.80 27.93 -3.87
N GLU A 36 -1.99 27.96 -5.20
CA GLU A 36 -1.04 27.36 -6.15
C GLU A 36 0.30 28.12 -6.15
N LEU A 37 0.27 29.45 -6.01
CA LEU A 37 1.49 30.26 -5.93
C LEU A 37 2.25 29.98 -4.62
N VAL A 38 1.54 29.92 -3.49
CA VAL A 38 2.11 29.57 -2.20
C VAL A 38 2.70 28.16 -2.23
N SER A 39 1.99 27.19 -2.82
CA SER A 39 2.47 25.82 -2.98
C SER A 39 3.71 25.72 -3.88
N ALA A 40 3.74 26.47 -4.99
CA ALA A 40 4.89 26.54 -5.88
C ALA A 40 6.11 27.13 -5.17
N MET A 41 5.94 28.21 -4.41
CA MET A 41 7.01 28.82 -3.63
C MET A 41 7.49 27.91 -2.50
N ALA A 42 6.58 27.26 -1.77
CA ALA A 42 6.91 26.32 -0.70
C ALA A 42 7.70 25.11 -1.23
N SER A 43 7.30 24.57 -2.38
CA SER A 43 8.00 23.47 -3.06
C SER A 43 9.41 23.88 -3.50
N ILE A 44 9.57 25.08 -4.09
CA ILE A 44 10.88 25.61 -4.49
C ILE A 44 11.79 25.78 -3.26
N ILE A 45 11.27 26.37 -2.17
CA ILE A 45 12.02 26.56 -0.92
C ILE A 45 12.41 25.20 -0.32
N ALA A 46 11.48 24.25 -0.23
CA ALA A 46 11.75 22.91 0.29
C ALA A 46 12.79 22.16 -0.54
N SER A 47 12.79 22.30 -1.86
CA SER A 47 13.81 21.71 -2.74
C SER A 47 15.16 22.43 -2.71
N SER A 48 15.20 23.64 -2.15
CA SER A 48 16.42 24.44 -1.98
C SER A 48 17.08 24.21 -0.61
N ILE A 49 16.36 23.63 0.35
CA ILE A 49 16.93 23.12 1.60
C ILE A 49 17.47 21.74 1.28
N LYS A 50 18.79 21.63 1.07
CA LYS A 50 19.43 20.34 1.08
C LYS A 50 19.67 19.98 2.54
N PRO A 51 19.02 18.94 3.09
CA PRO A 51 19.42 18.41 4.38
C PRO A 51 20.80 17.77 4.24
N GLU A 52 21.62 17.87 5.29
CA GLU A 52 22.90 17.20 5.38
C GLU A 52 22.68 15.68 5.54
N TRP A 53 23.46 14.87 4.83
CA TRP A 53 23.43 13.41 4.96
C TRP A 53 24.77 12.97 5.54
N CYS A 54 24.74 11.98 6.44
CA CYS A 54 25.92 11.37 7.03
C CYS A 54 26.66 10.52 5.98
N ASN A 55 27.31 11.16 5.01
CA ASN A 55 27.98 10.51 3.86
C ASN A 55 29.44 10.94 3.69
N GLY A 56 29.94 11.83 4.56
CA GLY A 56 31.31 12.33 4.50
C GLY A 56 31.54 13.38 3.41
N ILE A 57 30.47 14.00 2.92
CA ILE A 57 30.46 15.09 1.95
C ILE A 57 29.56 16.19 2.51
N ASP A 58 30.02 17.42 2.38
CA ASP A 58 29.25 18.64 2.63
C ASP A 58 28.10 18.76 1.61
N ASP A 59 26.89 18.32 2.00
CA ASP A 59 25.72 18.22 1.12
C ASP A 59 24.95 19.53 1.04
N ASP A 60 24.90 20.28 2.14
CA ASP A 60 24.26 21.58 2.24
C ASP A 60 25.17 22.78 1.89
N CYS A 61 26.46 22.52 1.68
CA CYS A 61 27.51 23.44 1.22
C CYS A 61 27.86 24.55 2.22
N ASP A 62 27.87 24.25 3.53
CA ASP A 62 28.20 25.19 4.59
C ASP A 62 29.69 25.16 5.05
N ASP A 63 30.54 24.40 4.35
CA ASP A 63 31.96 24.13 4.63
C ASP A 63 32.21 23.24 5.87
N ALA A 64 31.18 22.64 6.46
CA ALA A 64 31.28 21.55 7.42
C ALA A 64 30.85 20.21 6.76
N ILE A 65 31.15 19.10 7.42
CA ILE A 65 30.85 17.76 6.88
C ILE A 65 30.17 17.00 8.01
N ASP A 66 28.93 16.56 7.77
CA ASP A 66 28.12 15.74 8.68
C ASP A 66 27.91 16.36 10.10
N GLU A 67 27.96 17.67 10.27
CA GLU A 67 27.92 18.39 11.57
C GLU A 67 26.58 18.38 12.29
N ASP A 68 25.49 18.14 11.57
CA ASP A 68 24.17 17.89 12.15
C ASP A 68 24.04 16.48 12.79
N PHE A 69 25.10 15.65 12.70
CA PHE A 69 25.16 14.32 13.28
C PHE A 69 26.31 14.20 14.31
N PRO A 70 26.14 13.46 15.44
CA PRO A 70 27.16 13.32 16.47
C PRO A 70 28.25 12.30 16.09
N VAL A 71 28.78 12.36 14.86
CA VAL A 71 29.80 11.43 14.34
C VAL A 71 31.07 11.54 15.20
N GLY A 72 31.56 10.40 15.67
CA GLY A 72 32.76 10.32 16.51
C GLY A 72 32.52 10.52 18.02
N VAL A 73 31.32 10.86 18.46
CA VAL A 73 30.96 10.88 19.89
C VAL A 73 30.92 9.46 20.46
N ALA A 74 31.43 9.28 21.68
CA ALA A 74 31.44 7.98 22.35
C ALA A 74 30.02 7.49 22.72
N CYS A 75 29.78 6.20 22.56
CA CYS A 75 28.52 5.51 22.87
C CYS A 75 28.81 4.11 23.43
N ASP A 76 27.78 3.41 23.90
CA ASP A 76 27.86 2.01 24.30
C ASP A 76 26.73 1.19 23.66
N ASN A 77 26.85 -0.13 23.68
CA ASN A 77 25.86 -1.04 23.09
C ASN A 77 24.61 -1.26 23.96
N GLY A 78 24.46 -0.54 25.09
CA GLY A 78 23.30 -0.61 25.98
C GLY A 78 23.10 -1.92 26.74
N LEU A 79 24.07 -2.85 26.69
CA LEU A 79 23.99 -4.17 27.34
C LEU A 79 24.68 -4.19 28.72
N LEU A 80 24.35 -5.19 29.55
CA LEU A 80 24.91 -5.40 30.89
C LEU A 80 25.77 -6.67 30.91
N GLY A 81 26.61 -6.85 31.93
CA GLY A 81 27.39 -8.08 32.12
C GLY A 81 28.53 -8.25 31.10
N ALA A 82 28.81 -9.49 30.69
CA ALA A 82 29.87 -9.80 29.73
C ALA A 82 29.63 -9.18 28.33
N CYS A 83 28.39 -8.76 28.04
CA CYS A 83 28.04 -8.19 26.74
C CYS A 83 28.24 -6.67 26.63
N HIS A 84 28.55 -5.97 27.73
CA HIS A 84 28.73 -4.52 27.68
C HIS A 84 29.99 -4.14 26.86
N ALA A 85 29.82 -3.33 25.82
CA ALA A 85 30.91 -2.81 25.00
C ALA A 85 30.70 -1.34 24.63
N THR A 86 31.81 -0.60 24.52
CA THR A 86 31.83 0.82 24.13
C THR A 86 32.22 0.97 22.65
N GLY A 87 31.69 2.00 22.00
CA GLY A 87 31.99 2.38 20.61
C GLY A 87 31.86 3.89 20.38
N ASN A 88 31.72 4.29 19.12
CA ASN A 88 31.47 5.66 18.69
C ASN A 88 30.30 5.68 17.69
N TYR A 89 29.58 6.80 17.63
CA TYR A 89 28.58 7.02 16.60
C TYR A 89 29.25 7.15 15.23
N VAL A 90 28.80 6.35 14.27
CA VAL A 90 29.22 6.33 12.87
C VAL A 90 27.99 6.45 11.98
N CYS A 91 28.18 6.91 10.75
CA CYS A 91 27.08 6.98 9.80
C CYS A 91 26.51 5.58 9.48
N THR A 92 25.19 5.49 9.39
CA THR A 92 24.49 4.29 8.93
C THR A 92 24.78 4.03 7.45
N LEU A 93 24.60 2.78 7.02
CA LEU A 93 24.83 2.36 5.61
C LEU A 93 23.97 3.12 4.59
N ASP A 94 22.80 3.60 5.00
CA ASP A 94 21.90 4.43 4.19
C ASP A 94 22.25 5.92 4.24
N GLN A 95 23.28 6.31 5.01
CA GLN A 95 23.81 7.67 5.15
C GLN A 95 22.82 8.69 5.68
N ALA A 96 21.66 8.26 6.20
CA ALA A 96 20.61 9.16 6.66
C ALA A 96 20.65 9.43 8.18
N SER A 97 21.47 8.68 8.93
CA SER A 97 21.53 8.78 10.39
C SER A 97 22.87 8.27 10.94
N VAL A 98 23.01 8.26 12.27
CA VAL A 98 24.16 7.64 12.95
C VAL A 98 23.74 6.44 13.78
N GLU A 99 24.58 5.41 13.79
CA GLU A 99 24.47 4.24 14.65
C GLU A 99 25.72 4.10 15.53
N CYS A 100 25.55 3.52 16.72
CA CYS A 100 26.69 3.23 17.58
C CYS A 100 27.41 1.99 17.04
N ASN A 101 28.69 2.11 16.69
CA ASN A 101 29.49 0.96 16.22
C ASN A 101 30.01 0.06 17.36
N ALA A 102 29.47 0.20 18.57
CA ALA A 102 29.86 -0.64 19.70
C ALA A 102 29.58 -2.11 19.34
N PRO A 103 30.58 -3.01 19.46
CA PRO A 103 30.42 -4.39 19.03
C PRO A 103 29.33 -5.08 19.85
N ILE A 104 28.42 -5.76 19.15
CA ILE A 104 27.44 -6.63 19.80
C ILE A 104 28.18 -7.91 20.19
N ILE A 105 28.52 -8.00 21.48
CA ILE A 105 29.05 -9.23 22.07
C ILE A 105 27.85 -10.17 22.20
N ALA A 106 27.86 -11.25 21.42
CA ALA A 106 26.77 -12.21 21.43
C ALA A 106 26.68 -12.85 22.82
N PRO A 107 25.47 -12.90 23.43
CA PRO A 107 25.28 -13.60 24.69
C PRO A 107 25.66 -15.07 24.49
N VAL A 108 26.58 -15.55 25.31
CA VAL A 108 26.97 -16.96 25.30
C VAL A 108 26.19 -17.69 26.39
N ALA A 109 25.94 -18.98 26.21
CA ALA A 109 25.22 -19.73 27.22
C ALA A 109 25.96 -19.63 28.56
N GLU A 110 25.20 -19.49 29.66
CA GLU A 110 25.74 -19.45 31.02
C GLU A 110 26.75 -20.58 31.20
N VAL A 111 27.88 -20.26 31.81
CA VAL A 111 28.87 -21.21 32.30
C VAL A 111 29.02 -20.90 33.79
N CYS A 112 29.04 -21.89 34.68
CA CYS A 112 29.17 -21.65 36.13
C CYS A 112 30.49 -20.94 36.50
N ASN A 113 30.54 -19.63 36.34
CA ASN A 113 31.75 -18.82 36.37
C ASN A 113 31.54 -17.49 37.14
N GLY A 114 30.32 -17.18 37.58
CA GLY A 114 30.00 -15.98 38.37
C GLY A 114 29.84 -14.69 37.56
N ILE A 115 29.69 -14.79 36.24
CA ILE A 115 29.46 -13.69 35.30
C ILE A 115 28.14 -13.99 34.57
N ASP A 116 27.35 -12.94 34.30
CA ASP A 116 26.17 -13.02 33.42
C ASP A 116 26.67 -13.09 31.97
N ASP A 117 26.88 -14.32 31.51
CA ASP A 117 27.47 -14.66 30.21
C ASP A 117 26.42 -14.56 29.08
N ASN A 118 25.14 -14.81 29.41
CA ASN A 118 24.02 -14.76 28.48
C ASN A 118 23.28 -13.42 28.49
N CYS A 119 23.73 -12.48 29.33
CA CYS A 119 23.34 -11.08 29.36
C CYS A 119 21.84 -10.86 29.54
N ASN A 120 21.19 -11.77 30.27
CA ASN A 120 19.76 -11.72 30.57
C ASN A 120 19.46 -10.98 31.90
N GLY A 121 20.50 -10.49 32.58
CA GLY A 121 20.42 -9.76 33.85
C GLY A 121 20.51 -10.63 35.10
N LEU A 122 20.76 -11.94 34.96
CA LEU A 122 20.88 -12.91 36.07
C LEU A 122 22.17 -13.72 35.91
N VAL A 123 22.98 -13.77 36.97
CA VAL A 123 24.24 -14.52 36.99
C VAL A 123 23.97 -16.02 37.20
N ASP A 124 24.51 -16.87 36.34
CA ASP A 124 24.52 -18.34 36.40
C ASP A 124 23.11 -19.00 36.42
N ASP A 125 22.11 -18.42 35.75
CA ASP A 125 20.74 -18.94 35.74
C ASP A 125 20.50 -20.06 34.70
N GLY A 126 19.71 -21.07 35.08
CA GLY A 126 19.28 -22.14 34.16
C GLY A 126 20.27 -23.30 33.96
N LEU A 127 21.39 -23.38 34.69
CA LEU A 127 22.32 -24.51 34.64
C LEU A 127 22.08 -25.57 35.71
N THR A 128 21.98 -26.83 35.26
CA THR A 128 22.31 -28.06 36.00
C THR A 128 23.16 -28.97 35.08
N CYS A 129 24.45 -29.18 35.36
CA CYS A 129 25.37 -29.96 34.49
C CYS A 129 25.36 -31.49 34.86
N PRO A 130 25.58 -32.57 34.02
CA PRO A 130 25.76 -32.84 32.53
C PRO A 130 25.09 -34.18 31.90
N THR A 131 25.29 -34.52 30.56
CA THR A 131 25.49 -35.87 29.80
C THR A 131 24.56 -36.49 28.62
N PRO A 132 25.09 -37.35 27.64
CA PRO A 132 24.56 -37.84 26.28
C PRO A 132 24.01 -39.33 26.07
N GLY A 133 23.56 -39.77 24.84
CA GLY A 133 22.83 -41.07 24.45
C GLY A 133 23.28 -41.89 23.17
N PRO A 134 22.54 -42.94 22.63
CA PRO A 134 23.06 -44.06 21.72
C PRO A 134 22.89 -44.01 20.15
N GLU A 135 23.67 -44.83 19.40
CA GLU A 135 24.07 -44.84 17.94
C GLU A 135 23.15 -45.51 16.84
N MET A 136 23.16 -45.05 15.55
CA MET A 136 22.31 -45.51 14.41
C MET A 136 22.98 -45.53 13.01
N CYS A 137 22.82 -46.59 12.18
CA CYS A 137 23.49 -46.73 10.85
C CYS A 137 23.02 -45.71 9.77
N ASN A 138 23.52 -44.48 9.84
CA ASN A 138 23.16 -43.34 9.01
C ASN A 138 24.34 -42.45 8.55
N GLY A 139 25.56 -42.73 9.05
CA GLY A 139 26.80 -42.06 8.66
C GLY A 139 27.25 -40.92 9.59
N ILE A 140 26.74 -40.85 10.82
CA ILE A 140 27.06 -39.86 11.87
C ILE A 140 27.37 -40.60 13.19
N ASP A 141 28.35 -40.12 13.97
CA ASP A 141 28.68 -40.62 15.31
C ASP A 141 27.75 -39.96 16.35
N ASP A 142 26.64 -40.64 16.66
CA ASP A 142 25.52 -40.21 17.50
C ASP A 142 25.76 -40.44 19.01
N ASP A 143 26.72 -41.29 19.41
CA ASP A 143 27.08 -41.54 20.82
C ASP A 143 28.46 -40.97 21.26
N LEU A 144 29.18 -40.33 20.33
CA LEU A 144 30.42 -39.57 20.53
C LEU A 144 31.56 -40.38 21.15
N ASP A 145 31.62 -41.68 20.84
CA ASP A 145 32.64 -42.58 21.39
C ASP A 145 34.01 -42.53 20.67
N LEU A 146 34.14 -41.66 19.65
CA LEU A 146 35.33 -41.41 18.82
C LEU A 146 35.73 -42.58 17.90
N SER A 147 34.81 -43.50 17.60
CA SER A 147 34.97 -44.52 16.55
C SER A 147 34.65 -43.95 15.14
N THR A 148 34.61 -44.80 14.11
CA THR A 148 34.15 -44.37 12.77
C THR A 148 32.63 -44.30 12.76
N ALA A 149 32.06 -43.26 12.14
CA ALA A 149 30.64 -42.83 12.14
C ALA A 149 29.52 -43.83 11.76
N ASP A 150 29.73 -45.15 11.83
CA ASP A 150 28.76 -46.23 11.67
C ASP A 150 29.49 -47.56 11.99
N ASP A 151 30.00 -47.75 13.21
CA ASP A 151 30.70 -48.99 13.57
C ASP A 151 29.73 -50.14 13.96
N GLY A 152 28.44 -49.81 14.12
CA GLY A 152 27.30 -50.72 14.06
C GLY A 152 27.22 -51.71 15.23
N VAL A 153 27.86 -51.42 16.36
CA VAL A 153 27.91 -52.35 17.51
C VAL A 153 26.57 -52.39 18.25
N ASP A 154 25.77 -51.32 18.15
CA ASP A 154 24.56 -51.11 18.95
C ASP A 154 23.28 -50.88 18.08
N ASP A 155 23.36 -51.06 16.76
CA ASP A 155 22.22 -50.87 15.82
C ASP A 155 21.26 -52.09 15.78
N PRO A 156 19.95 -51.91 16.08
CA PRO A 156 18.97 -52.99 16.11
C PRO A 156 18.59 -53.63 14.76
N ALA A 157 19.04 -53.12 13.61
CA ALA A 157 18.65 -53.57 12.27
C ALA A 157 19.66 -54.51 11.56
N VAL A 158 20.84 -54.77 12.15
CA VAL A 158 21.90 -55.61 11.56
C VAL A 158 21.84 -57.06 12.08
N GLY A 159 21.92 -58.07 11.19
CA GLY A 159 22.00 -59.50 11.56
C GLY A 159 20.74 -60.36 11.36
N ILE A 160 19.80 -59.96 10.48
CA ILE A 160 18.50 -60.64 10.22
C ILE A 160 18.58 -61.52 8.96
N THR A 161 17.86 -62.65 8.89
CA THR A 161 17.90 -63.63 7.76
C THR A 161 17.06 -63.24 6.53
N CYS A 162 17.52 -63.59 5.32
CA CYS A 162 16.87 -63.32 4.01
C CYS A 162 17.09 -64.47 2.97
N GLY A 163 16.12 -64.83 2.09
CA GLY A 163 16.20 -65.90 1.04
C GLY A 163 15.31 -67.17 1.23
N SER A 164 15.34 -68.17 0.32
CA SER A 164 14.59 -69.47 0.38
C SER A 164 15.45 -70.72 0.02
N ASN A 165 14.98 -71.94 0.32
CA ASN A 165 15.71 -73.21 0.13
C ASN A 165 14.99 -74.29 -0.71
N VAL A 166 14.05 -73.92 -1.58
CA VAL A 166 13.32 -74.83 -2.49
C VAL A 166 13.81 -74.62 -3.92
N GLY A 167 13.96 -75.69 -4.71
CA GLY A 167 14.50 -75.60 -6.08
C GLY A 167 16.02 -75.29 -6.11
N ILE A 168 16.43 -74.41 -7.02
CA ILE A 168 17.83 -74.01 -7.25
C ILE A 168 18.34 -72.85 -6.35
N CYS A 169 17.57 -72.37 -5.38
CA CYS A 169 17.76 -71.09 -4.65
C CYS A 169 18.57 -71.20 -3.31
N GLN A 170 19.12 -70.08 -2.79
CA GLN A 170 19.97 -70.01 -1.55
C GLN A 170 19.58 -68.89 -0.54
N VAL A 171 19.97 -69.03 0.75
CA VAL A 171 19.69 -68.11 1.92
C VAL A 171 20.92 -67.31 2.44
N GLY A 172 20.70 -66.11 3.01
CA GLY A 172 21.71 -65.14 3.55
C GLY A 172 21.28 -64.28 4.78
N LEU A 173 22.10 -63.28 5.19
CA LEU A 173 21.91 -62.35 6.34
C LEU A 173 22.07 -60.86 5.97
N THR A 174 21.43 -59.94 6.71
CA THR A 174 21.52 -58.48 6.53
C THR A 174 22.81 -57.87 7.16
N LYS A 175 23.58 -57.08 6.38
CA LYS A 175 24.79 -56.34 6.81
C LYS A 175 24.66 -54.83 6.48
N CYS A 176 25.17 -53.92 7.32
CA CYS A 176 25.25 -52.48 6.98
C CYS A 176 26.52 -52.22 6.14
N ILE A 177 26.36 -51.75 4.91
CA ILE A 177 27.46 -51.48 3.97
C ILE A 177 27.21 -50.11 3.34
N GLY A 178 28.05 -49.13 3.67
CA GLY A 178 27.99 -47.77 3.12
C GLY A 178 26.70 -47.01 3.45
N GLY A 179 26.23 -47.10 4.70
CA GLY A 179 25.00 -46.42 5.17
C GLY A 179 23.69 -47.07 4.70
N SER A 180 23.69 -48.34 4.29
CA SER A 180 22.48 -49.07 3.89
C SER A 180 22.55 -50.58 4.19
N VAL A 181 21.41 -51.19 4.52
CA VAL A 181 21.30 -52.62 4.89
C VAL A 181 21.12 -53.51 3.66
N GLN A 182 21.98 -54.52 3.45
CA GLN A 182 21.99 -55.42 2.28
C GLN A 182 21.98 -56.92 2.66
N CYS A 183 21.34 -57.79 1.84
CA CYS A 183 21.27 -59.25 2.06
C CYS A 183 22.46 -59.98 1.42
N CYS A 184 23.30 -60.61 2.24
CA CYS A 184 24.57 -61.21 1.82
C CYS A 184 24.71 -62.68 2.26
N GLN A 185 25.48 -63.47 1.50
CA GLN A 185 25.88 -64.81 1.93
C GLN A 185 26.59 -64.74 3.29
N ASN A 186 26.32 -65.71 4.17
CA ASN A 186 26.90 -65.76 5.52
C ASN A 186 28.34 -66.32 5.49
N ASP A 187 29.25 -65.54 4.90
CA ASP A 187 30.64 -65.91 4.62
C ASP A 187 31.64 -65.46 5.71
N GLY A 188 31.17 -64.78 6.76
CA GLY A 188 32.00 -64.34 7.88
C GLY A 188 33.03 -63.25 7.53
N LEU A 189 32.96 -62.64 6.35
CA LEU A 189 33.86 -61.55 5.92
C LEU A 189 33.16 -60.18 6.09
N PRO A 190 33.78 -59.21 6.79
CA PRO A 190 33.25 -57.85 6.90
C PRO A 190 33.47 -57.07 5.58
N GLY A 191 32.40 -56.53 5.01
CA GLY A 191 32.46 -55.51 3.94
C GLY A 191 32.32 -55.97 2.47
N THR A 192 32.05 -57.25 2.17
CA THR A 192 31.78 -57.72 0.79
C THR A 192 30.54 -58.61 0.71
N CYS A 193 29.72 -58.45 -0.34
CA CYS A 193 28.48 -59.20 -0.57
C CYS A 193 28.61 -60.06 -1.83
N GLY A 194 28.63 -61.40 -1.70
CA GLY A 194 28.65 -62.35 -2.83
C GLY A 194 27.25 -62.66 -3.37
N PHE A 195 27.10 -62.73 -4.70
CA PHE A 195 25.81 -62.92 -5.40
C PHE A 195 25.08 -64.23 -5.02
N VAL A 196 23.78 -64.12 -4.75
CA VAL A 196 22.84 -65.24 -4.61
C VAL A 196 22.22 -65.52 -6.00
N GLN A 197 22.21 -66.78 -6.46
CA GLN A 197 21.72 -67.15 -7.81
C GLN A 197 20.20 -66.88 -7.94
N GLY A 198 19.78 -66.12 -8.96
CA GLY A 198 18.38 -65.71 -9.19
C GLY A 198 17.55 -66.66 -10.08
N PRO A 199 16.23 -66.42 -10.26
CA PRO A 199 15.28 -67.35 -10.91
C PRO A 199 15.34 -67.39 -12.45
N LEU A 200 15.07 -68.57 -13.05
CA LEU A 200 15.04 -68.89 -14.50
C LEU A 200 13.62 -69.29 -14.96
N ALA A 201 13.29 -69.19 -16.26
CA ALA A 201 11.93 -69.50 -16.75
C ALA A 201 11.60 -71.02 -16.79
N GLU A 202 10.39 -71.39 -16.36
CA GLU A 202 9.88 -72.75 -16.23
C GLU A 202 9.92 -73.61 -17.51
N THR A 203 10.25 -74.89 -17.36
CA THR A 203 10.22 -75.91 -18.40
C THR A 203 9.47 -77.12 -17.86
N CYS A 204 8.55 -77.75 -18.64
CA CYS A 204 7.74 -78.94 -18.24
C CYS A 204 8.65 -80.15 -17.89
N ASN A 205 9.29 -80.10 -16.72
CA ASN A 205 10.41 -80.93 -16.27
C ASN A 205 10.30 -81.31 -14.78
N ASN A 206 9.29 -80.79 -14.07
CA ASN A 206 8.95 -81.08 -12.69
C ASN A 206 9.97 -80.56 -11.65
N THR A 207 10.56 -79.39 -11.93
CA THR A 207 11.49 -78.61 -11.06
C THR A 207 11.03 -77.15 -11.01
N ASP A 208 11.14 -76.50 -9.84
CA ASP A 208 10.89 -75.05 -9.64
C ASP A 208 12.16 -74.29 -10.06
N ASP A 209 12.17 -73.84 -11.31
CA ASP A 209 13.28 -73.15 -11.96
C ASP A 209 13.25 -71.64 -11.67
N ASP A 210 12.09 -71.09 -11.28
CA ASP A 210 11.85 -69.65 -11.06
C ASP A 210 11.69 -69.19 -9.59
N CYS A 211 11.97 -70.09 -8.64
CA CYS A 211 12.05 -69.80 -7.20
C CYS A 211 10.75 -69.23 -6.58
N ASP A 212 9.59 -69.46 -7.19
CA ASP A 212 8.30 -68.93 -6.72
C ASP A 212 7.53 -69.90 -5.80
N GLY A 213 7.96 -71.17 -5.73
CA GLY A 213 7.40 -72.22 -4.88
C GLY A 213 6.35 -73.11 -5.56
N THR A 214 6.10 -72.97 -6.87
CA THR A 214 5.24 -73.85 -7.68
C THR A 214 6.03 -74.60 -8.77
N THR A 215 5.40 -75.50 -9.55
CA THR A 215 6.12 -76.38 -10.49
C THR A 215 5.34 -76.53 -11.81
N ASP A 216 6.00 -76.26 -12.94
CA ASP A 216 5.50 -76.46 -14.32
C ASP A 216 4.18 -75.73 -14.71
N GLU A 217 3.85 -74.59 -14.10
CA GLU A 217 2.62 -73.85 -14.43
C GLU A 217 2.66 -73.09 -15.78
N GLY A 218 1.51 -72.98 -16.45
CA GLY A 218 1.34 -72.12 -17.63
C GLY A 218 1.72 -72.68 -19.01
N LEU A 219 2.06 -73.97 -19.15
CA LEU A 219 2.57 -74.56 -20.41
C LEU A 219 1.48 -75.23 -21.30
N SER A 220 1.39 -74.88 -22.60
CA SER A 220 0.42 -75.41 -23.61
C SER A 220 1.02 -75.65 -25.02
N LYS A 221 0.51 -76.63 -25.81
CA LYS A 221 0.92 -76.91 -27.22
C LYS A 221 -0.24 -77.34 -28.14
N ALA A 222 -0.22 -77.04 -29.45
CA ALA A 222 -1.31 -77.34 -30.38
C ALA A 222 -1.40 -78.82 -30.86
N CYS A 223 -2.57 -79.27 -31.34
CA CYS A 223 -2.83 -80.64 -31.80
C CYS A 223 -4.05 -80.81 -32.76
N TYR A 224 -4.11 -81.91 -33.53
CA TYR A 224 -5.30 -82.36 -34.28
C TYR A 224 -5.36 -83.90 -34.30
N PRO A 225 -6.55 -84.54 -34.19
CA PRO A 225 -6.65 -86.01 -34.12
C PRO A 225 -6.12 -86.70 -35.38
N THR A 226 -5.17 -87.62 -35.20
CA THR A 226 -4.61 -88.41 -36.30
C THR A 226 -5.67 -89.36 -36.88
N ALA A 227 -5.85 -89.33 -38.20
CA ALA A 227 -6.80 -90.13 -39.03
C ALA A 227 -8.15 -89.48 -39.40
N THR A 228 -8.29 -88.16 -39.28
CA THR A 228 -9.46 -87.41 -39.80
C THR A 228 -9.06 -86.47 -40.94
N ALA A 229 -9.79 -86.49 -42.05
CA ALA A 229 -9.64 -85.50 -43.12
C ALA A 229 -10.17 -84.13 -42.65
N GLY A 230 -9.59 -83.02 -43.13
CA GLY A 230 -10.03 -81.66 -42.79
C GLY A 230 -8.89 -80.69 -42.46
N CYS A 231 -7.91 -81.10 -41.63
CA CYS A 231 -6.74 -80.28 -41.29
C CYS A 231 -5.41 -80.99 -41.59
N THR A 232 -4.42 -80.25 -42.08
CA THR A 232 -3.07 -80.73 -42.38
C THR A 232 -2.02 -79.96 -41.60
N GLU A 233 -1.09 -80.65 -40.93
CA GLU A 233 0.00 -80.00 -40.18
C GLU A 233 1.07 -79.50 -41.17
N THR A 234 1.34 -78.20 -41.15
CA THR A 234 2.28 -77.55 -42.08
C THR A 234 3.67 -77.40 -41.48
N THR A 235 3.74 -77.16 -40.17
CA THR A 235 4.95 -77.12 -39.34
C THR A 235 4.61 -77.63 -37.93
N PRO A 236 5.58 -78.13 -37.15
CA PRO A 236 5.29 -78.68 -35.82
C PRO A 236 4.49 -77.70 -34.95
N GLY A 237 3.23 -78.04 -34.66
CA GLY A 237 2.32 -77.20 -33.89
C GLY A 237 1.46 -76.19 -34.68
N ASN A 238 1.44 -76.24 -36.02
CA ASN A 238 0.61 -75.35 -36.85
C ASN A 238 -0.19 -76.14 -37.91
N PHE A 239 -1.53 -75.98 -37.90
CA PHE A 239 -2.46 -76.76 -38.72
C PHE A 239 -3.23 -75.87 -39.71
N SER A 240 -3.28 -76.28 -40.98
CA SER A 240 -4.07 -75.65 -42.04
C SER A 240 -5.32 -76.47 -42.35
N CYS A 241 -6.50 -75.88 -42.22
CA CYS A 241 -7.79 -76.58 -42.33
C CYS A 241 -8.66 -76.08 -43.51
N ILE A 242 -9.52 -76.96 -44.05
CA ILE A 242 -10.48 -76.69 -45.14
C ILE A 242 -11.90 -76.65 -44.55
N GLY A 243 -12.76 -75.75 -45.04
CA GLY A 243 -14.13 -75.60 -44.57
C GLY A 243 -14.22 -75.19 -43.10
N LEU A 244 -15.16 -75.78 -42.37
CA LEU A 244 -15.39 -75.51 -40.93
C LEU A 244 -14.45 -76.26 -39.96
N CYS A 245 -13.53 -77.08 -40.47
CA CYS A 245 -12.62 -77.89 -39.65
C CYS A 245 -11.54 -77.03 -38.94
N ARG A 246 -11.15 -77.37 -37.69
CA ARG A 246 -10.08 -76.64 -36.92
C ARG A 246 -9.29 -77.50 -35.93
N SER A 247 -8.07 -77.07 -35.58
CA SER A 247 -7.18 -77.72 -34.58
C SER A 247 -7.51 -77.39 -33.11
N GLY A 248 -7.00 -78.21 -32.18
CA GLY A 248 -7.14 -78.09 -30.72
C GLY A 248 -5.80 -77.90 -29.97
N ILE A 249 -5.80 -78.03 -28.63
CA ILE A 249 -4.64 -77.79 -27.73
C ILE A 249 -4.46 -78.90 -26.67
N HIS A 250 -3.20 -79.20 -26.29
CA HIS A 250 -2.74 -80.00 -25.14
C HIS A 250 -2.18 -79.10 -24.02
N THR A 251 -2.42 -79.44 -22.74
CA THR A 251 -1.87 -78.76 -21.55
C THR A 251 -0.88 -79.65 -20.79
N CYS A 252 0.20 -79.09 -20.22
CA CYS A 252 1.16 -79.83 -19.39
C CYS A 252 0.67 -79.86 -17.93
N ALA A 253 0.75 -81.02 -17.29
CA ALA A 253 0.55 -81.18 -15.85
C ALA A 253 1.47 -82.30 -15.34
N ALA A 254 2.26 -82.01 -14.30
CA ALA A 254 3.21 -82.94 -13.67
C ALA A 254 4.15 -83.63 -14.69
N GLY A 255 4.80 -82.83 -15.55
CA GLY A 255 5.73 -83.33 -16.56
C GLY A 255 5.13 -84.10 -17.75
N VAL A 256 3.79 -84.14 -17.93
CA VAL A 256 3.13 -84.87 -19.02
C VAL A 256 2.08 -84.00 -19.75
N TRP A 257 2.05 -84.07 -21.08
CA TRP A 257 1.06 -83.38 -21.93
C TRP A 257 -0.27 -84.17 -22.00
N GLY A 258 -1.41 -83.51 -21.78
CA GLY A 258 -2.77 -84.11 -21.77
C GLY A 258 -3.35 -84.50 -23.14
N VAL A 259 -4.68 -84.72 -23.26
CA VAL A 259 -5.38 -85.06 -24.53
C VAL A 259 -5.73 -83.82 -25.36
N CYS A 260 -5.96 -83.98 -26.68
CA CYS A 260 -6.25 -82.87 -27.59
C CYS A 260 -7.70 -82.39 -27.45
N GLN A 261 -7.92 -81.15 -26.99
CA GLN A 261 -9.27 -80.59 -26.82
C GLN A 261 -9.52 -79.42 -27.81
N GLY A 262 -10.73 -79.38 -28.40
CA GLY A 262 -11.22 -78.25 -29.20
C GLY A 262 -11.27 -78.41 -30.74
N ALA A 263 -10.94 -79.58 -31.28
CA ALA A 263 -10.92 -79.82 -32.74
C ALA A 263 -12.32 -80.08 -33.35
N ILE A 264 -12.56 -79.60 -34.59
CA ILE A 264 -13.78 -79.83 -35.41
C ILE A 264 -13.46 -80.72 -36.62
N VAL A 265 -14.34 -81.68 -36.93
CA VAL A 265 -14.18 -82.74 -37.96
C VAL A 265 -15.38 -82.82 -38.92
N PRO A 266 -15.24 -83.38 -40.15
CA PRO A 266 -16.28 -83.37 -41.22
C PRO A 266 -17.66 -83.94 -40.85
N GLN A 267 -18.75 -83.34 -41.35
CA GLN A 267 -20.17 -83.73 -41.22
C GLN A 267 -20.92 -83.66 -42.58
N ALA A 268 -22.21 -84.03 -42.68
CA ALA A 268 -22.94 -84.00 -43.98
C ALA A 268 -23.53 -82.61 -44.31
N GLU A 269 -23.70 -82.30 -45.60
CA GLU A 269 -24.16 -80.97 -46.08
C GLU A 269 -25.63 -80.65 -45.78
N THR A 270 -25.88 -79.37 -45.49
CA THR A 270 -27.20 -78.75 -45.28
C THR A 270 -27.23 -77.47 -46.10
N CYS A 271 -28.39 -77.03 -46.62
CA CYS A 271 -28.51 -75.76 -47.35
C CYS A 271 -28.29 -74.55 -46.42
N ASP A 272 -27.04 -74.22 -46.13
CA ASP A 272 -26.61 -73.20 -45.17
C ASP A 272 -25.39 -72.38 -45.64
N ALA A 273 -24.98 -72.54 -46.90
CA ALA A 273 -23.82 -71.91 -47.51
C ALA A 273 -22.50 -72.21 -46.81
N GLN A 274 -22.42 -73.31 -46.07
CA GLN A 274 -21.18 -73.77 -45.45
C GLN A 274 -20.74 -75.11 -46.05
N ASP A 275 -19.44 -75.36 -45.97
CA ASP A 275 -18.80 -76.63 -46.36
C ASP A 275 -18.68 -77.48 -45.08
N ASN A 276 -19.77 -78.18 -44.77
CA ASN A 276 -19.92 -78.94 -43.53
C ASN A 276 -19.11 -80.25 -43.56
N ASN A 277 -18.82 -80.76 -44.75
CA ASN A 277 -18.04 -81.97 -44.98
C ASN A 277 -16.55 -81.71 -45.27
N CYS A 278 -16.13 -80.45 -45.25
CA CYS A 278 -14.76 -79.97 -45.40
C CYS A 278 -14.09 -80.46 -46.71
N GLU A 279 -14.85 -80.53 -47.82
CA GLU A 279 -14.39 -81.03 -49.12
C GLU A 279 -14.26 -79.97 -50.23
N SER A 280 -14.40 -78.68 -49.89
CA SER A 280 -14.30 -77.46 -50.72
C SER A 280 -15.53 -77.07 -51.54
N ASN A 281 -16.59 -77.87 -51.49
CA ASN A 281 -17.84 -77.65 -52.22
C ASN A 281 -18.95 -77.28 -51.22
N VAL A 282 -19.91 -76.43 -51.62
CA VAL A 282 -20.91 -75.83 -50.73
C VAL A 282 -22.33 -76.17 -51.21
N ASP A 283 -23.14 -76.78 -50.33
CA ASP A 283 -24.56 -77.11 -50.52
C ASP A 283 -24.94 -78.04 -51.70
N GLU A 284 -24.07 -78.96 -52.14
CA GLU A 284 -24.38 -79.83 -53.27
C GLU A 284 -25.35 -81.00 -52.93
N GLY A 285 -26.16 -81.41 -53.93
CA GLY A 285 -26.99 -82.63 -53.85
C GLY A 285 -28.45 -82.45 -53.41
N LEU A 286 -29.06 -81.26 -53.56
CA LEU A 286 -30.34 -80.87 -52.93
C LEU A 286 -31.64 -80.81 -53.82
N GLY A 287 -31.60 -80.94 -55.16
CA GLY A 287 -32.78 -81.11 -56.07
C GLY A 287 -33.52 -79.83 -56.57
N ASP A 288 -34.62 -79.95 -57.37
CA ASP A 288 -35.42 -78.85 -58.01
C ASP A 288 -36.99 -79.02 -57.93
N THR A 289 -37.79 -77.93 -58.09
CA THR A 289 -39.29 -77.86 -58.03
C THR A 289 -39.97 -76.91 -59.08
N THR A 290 -41.14 -77.26 -59.69
CA THR A 290 -41.89 -76.50 -60.75
C THR A 290 -43.31 -76.03 -60.32
N CYS A 291 -43.79 -74.83 -60.72
CA CYS A 291 -45.11 -74.25 -60.38
C CYS A 291 -45.70 -73.21 -61.41
N GLY A 292 -47.03 -72.95 -61.38
CA GLY A 292 -47.75 -71.93 -62.20
C GLY A 292 -48.77 -72.48 -63.25
N LEU A 293 -49.53 -71.60 -63.93
CA LEU A 293 -50.48 -71.93 -65.04
C LEU A 293 -50.53 -70.83 -66.12
N GLY A 294 -50.55 -71.20 -67.40
CA GLY A 294 -50.71 -70.24 -68.51
C GLY A 294 -49.44 -69.44 -68.80
N VAL A 295 -49.55 -68.11 -68.97
CA VAL A 295 -48.38 -67.23 -69.15
C VAL A 295 -47.52 -67.07 -67.88
N CYS A 296 -47.98 -67.61 -66.74
CA CYS A 296 -47.39 -67.49 -65.40
C CYS A 296 -46.74 -68.85 -64.91
N GLU A 297 -46.15 -69.72 -65.76
CA GLU A 297 -45.55 -71.05 -65.38
C GLU A 297 -43.98 -71.11 -65.42
N HIS A 298 -43.28 -71.63 -64.38
CA HIS A 298 -41.80 -71.79 -64.32
C HIS A 298 -41.24 -72.83 -63.29
N THR A 299 -39.91 -73.07 -63.28
CA THR A 299 -39.17 -74.05 -62.42
C THR A 299 -37.99 -73.43 -61.67
N VAL A 300 -37.76 -73.80 -60.40
CA VAL A 300 -36.69 -73.28 -59.52
C VAL A 300 -35.92 -74.40 -58.79
N ALA A 301 -34.61 -74.21 -58.53
CA ALA A 301 -33.76 -75.13 -57.77
C ALA A 301 -34.02 -75.04 -56.26
N ASN A 302 -34.03 -76.15 -55.52
CA ASN A 302 -34.46 -76.18 -54.10
C ASN A 302 -33.50 -75.48 -53.14
N CYS A 303 -32.23 -75.31 -53.51
CA CYS A 303 -31.24 -74.55 -52.75
C CYS A 303 -30.46 -73.66 -53.73
N SER A 304 -30.38 -72.37 -53.44
CA SER A 304 -29.59 -71.41 -54.21
C SER A 304 -28.98 -70.40 -53.24
N GLY A 305 -27.65 -70.43 -53.11
CA GLY A 305 -26.88 -69.55 -52.22
C GLY A 305 -27.18 -69.76 -50.72
N GLY A 306 -27.28 -70.99 -50.24
CA GLY A 306 -27.53 -71.30 -48.81
C GLY A 306 -28.94 -71.04 -48.31
N LEU A 307 -29.90 -70.81 -49.21
CA LEU A 307 -31.29 -70.59 -48.84
C LEU A 307 -32.22 -71.59 -49.55
N PRO A 308 -33.12 -72.27 -48.80
CA PRO A 308 -34.18 -73.08 -49.39
C PRO A 308 -35.08 -72.21 -50.27
N GLN A 309 -35.25 -72.58 -51.53
CA GLN A 309 -36.11 -71.86 -52.46
C GLN A 309 -37.49 -72.52 -52.51
N ASN A 310 -38.51 -71.68 -52.62
CA ASN A 310 -39.89 -72.11 -52.80
C ASN A 310 -40.41 -71.58 -54.15
N CYS A 311 -41.16 -72.38 -54.88
CA CYS A 311 -41.70 -71.98 -56.18
C CYS A 311 -43.01 -71.18 -55.99
N ASP A 312 -43.04 -69.92 -56.42
CA ASP A 312 -44.21 -69.02 -56.31
C ASP A 312 -45.00 -68.89 -57.64
N PRO A 313 -46.26 -69.33 -57.72
CA PRO A 313 -47.08 -69.28 -58.95
C PRO A 313 -47.32 -67.90 -59.58
N MET A 314 -47.02 -66.78 -58.91
CA MET A 314 -47.22 -65.41 -59.44
C MET A 314 -45.97 -64.78 -60.05
N GLN A 315 -44.85 -65.50 -60.07
CA GLN A 315 -43.56 -64.98 -60.52
C GLN A 315 -43.53 -64.87 -62.07
N GLY A 316 -44.08 -63.76 -62.61
CA GLY A 316 -44.18 -63.50 -64.05
C GLY A 316 -45.27 -62.51 -64.48
N ALA A 317 -46.11 -62.02 -63.54
CA ALA A 317 -47.13 -60.99 -63.79
C ALA A 317 -46.54 -59.70 -64.40
N LEU A 318 -47.19 -59.15 -65.42
CA LEU A 318 -46.84 -57.88 -66.08
C LEU A 318 -47.81 -56.78 -65.66
N ALA A 319 -47.40 -55.51 -65.73
CA ALA A 319 -48.29 -54.40 -65.38
C ALA A 319 -49.39 -54.20 -66.43
N GLU A 320 -50.62 -53.95 -65.96
CA GLU A 320 -51.78 -53.65 -66.79
C GLU A 320 -51.49 -52.52 -67.80
N VAL A 321 -51.94 -52.70 -69.04
CA VAL A 321 -51.92 -51.68 -70.10
C VAL A 321 -53.35 -51.52 -70.57
N CYS A 322 -53.84 -50.30 -70.87
CA CYS A 322 -55.25 -50.07 -71.26
C CYS A 322 -55.57 -50.75 -72.62
N ASN A 323 -55.77 -52.07 -72.60
CA ASN A 323 -55.74 -52.99 -73.75
C ASN A 323 -56.80 -54.11 -73.65
N ASN A 324 -57.51 -54.21 -72.51
CA ASN A 324 -58.59 -55.15 -72.24
C ASN A 324 -58.15 -56.63 -72.04
N THR A 325 -56.99 -56.85 -71.42
CA THR A 325 -56.41 -58.16 -71.01
C THR A 325 -55.99 -58.13 -69.53
N ASP A 326 -55.90 -59.30 -68.86
CA ASP A 326 -55.42 -59.44 -67.45
C ASP A 326 -53.94 -59.82 -67.50
N ASP A 327 -53.08 -58.80 -67.50
CA ASP A 327 -51.64 -58.90 -67.68
C ASP A 327 -50.93 -59.18 -66.34
N ASP A 328 -51.56 -58.83 -65.22
CA ASP A 328 -50.98 -58.96 -63.88
C ASP A 328 -51.44 -60.22 -63.09
N CYS A 329 -52.14 -61.13 -63.77
CA CYS A 329 -52.57 -62.43 -63.23
C CYS A 329 -53.44 -62.27 -61.95
N ASN A 330 -54.16 -61.14 -61.78
CA ASN A 330 -54.94 -60.82 -60.57
C ASN A 330 -56.46 -61.10 -60.69
N GLY A 331 -56.98 -61.34 -61.89
CA GLY A 331 -58.38 -61.66 -62.17
C GLY A 331 -59.29 -60.48 -62.55
N LEU A 332 -58.74 -59.26 -62.71
CA LEU A 332 -59.43 -58.04 -63.15
C LEU A 332 -58.82 -57.52 -64.45
N ILE A 333 -59.57 -56.75 -65.24
CA ILE A 333 -59.11 -56.22 -66.54
C ILE A 333 -58.96 -54.69 -66.46
N ASP A 334 -57.81 -54.16 -66.89
CA ASP A 334 -57.46 -52.73 -67.02
C ASP A 334 -57.64 -51.91 -65.71
N ASP A 335 -57.28 -52.51 -64.57
CA ASP A 335 -57.35 -51.91 -63.24
C ASP A 335 -56.20 -50.91 -62.99
N GLY A 336 -56.48 -49.80 -62.28
CA GLY A 336 -55.43 -48.89 -61.78
C GLY A 336 -54.77 -47.87 -62.75
N LEU A 337 -55.28 -47.69 -63.97
CA LEU A 337 -54.63 -46.85 -65.00
C LEU A 337 -54.93 -45.33 -64.91
N VAL A 338 -53.89 -44.51 -64.67
CA VAL A 338 -53.93 -43.03 -64.55
C VAL A 338 -52.85 -42.37 -65.42
N ARG A 339 -53.14 -41.22 -66.05
CA ARG A 339 -52.15 -40.37 -66.76
C ARG A 339 -52.27 -38.89 -66.40
N SER A 340 -51.18 -38.14 -66.52
CA SER A 340 -51.11 -36.70 -66.27
C SER A 340 -51.73 -35.84 -67.39
N CYS A 341 -52.20 -34.64 -67.05
CA CYS A 341 -52.83 -33.69 -67.96
C CYS A 341 -52.70 -32.24 -67.42
N TYR A 342 -52.86 -31.21 -68.25
CA TYR A 342 -52.88 -29.80 -67.80
C TYR A 342 -53.83 -28.97 -68.66
N SER A 343 -54.64 -28.10 -68.04
CA SER A 343 -55.67 -27.30 -68.75
C SER A 343 -55.39 -25.79 -68.84
N GLY A 344 -54.33 -25.29 -68.20
CA GLY A 344 -53.92 -23.88 -68.24
C GLY A 344 -53.28 -23.45 -69.57
N GLY A 345 -53.45 -22.18 -69.94
CA GLY A 345 -52.92 -21.59 -71.19
C GLY A 345 -51.45 -21.16 -71.14
N SER A 346 -50.89 -20.99 -69.95
CA SER A 346 -49.49 -20.65 -69.63
C SER A 346 -49.11 -21.30 -68.28
N GLY A 347 -47.82 -21.47 -67.99
CA GLY A 347 -47.32 -22.08 -66.74
C GLY A 347 -46.71 -23.48 -66.92
N CYS A 348 -47.42 -24.42 -67.54
CA CYS A 348 -46.90 -25.77 -67.85
C CYS A 348 -46.84 -26.05 -69.35
N THR A 349 -45.74 -26.67 -69.80
CA THR A 349 -45.51 -27.05 -71.20
C THR A 349 -45.24 -28.55 -71.33
N GLU A 350 -45.95 -29.21 -72.24
CA GLU A 350 -45.78 -30.65 -72.47
C GLU A 350 -44.58 -30.90 -73.40
N THR A 351 -43.62 -31.72 -72.97
CA THR A 351 -42.40 -31.99 -73.76
C THR A 351 -41.99 -33.47 -73.72
N PRO A 352 -42.00 -34.20 -74.86
CA PRO A 352 -42.60 -33.86 -76.16
C PRO A 352 -44.15 -33.82 -76.13
N PRO A 353 -44.82 -33.12 -77.06
CA PRO A 353 -46.29 -33.10 -77.14
C PRO A 353 -46.88 -34.52 -77.28
N GLY A 354 -47.84 -34.88 -76.42
CA GLY A 354 -48.48 -36.20 -76.37
C GLY A 354 -47.79 -37.23 -75.46
N SER A 355 -46.78 -36.85 -74.68
CA SER A 355 -46.05 -37.74 -73.76
C SER A 355 -46.69 -37.87 -72.37
N GLY A 356 -47.62 -36.98 -72.01
CA GLY A 356 -48.14 -36.87 -70.64
C GLY A 356 -47.12 -36.27 -69.66
N ASN A 357 -45.98 -35.75 -70.13
CA ASN A 357 -44.94 -35.17 -69.29
C ASN A 357 -44.93 -33.64 -69.38
N PHE A 358 -45.31 -32.97 -68.30
CA PHE A 358 -45.44 -31.51 -68.22
C PHE A 358 -44.27 -30.91 -67.44
N VAL A 359 -43.61 -29.92 -68.03
CA VAL A 359 -42.60 -29.07 -67.37
C VAL A 359 -43.28 -27.76 -66.99
N CYS A 360 -43.39 -27.50 -65.69
CA CYS A 360 -44.05 -26.32 -65.15
C CYS A 360 -43.07 -25.32 -64.55
N VAL A 361 -43.44 -24.04 -64.61
CA VAL A 361 -42.76 -22.91 -63.98
C VAL A 361 -43.57 -22.49 -62.74
N GLY A 362 -42.87 -22.11 -61.67
CA GLY A 362 -43.50 -21.66 -60.43
C GLY A 362 -44.36 -22.74 -59.74
N VAL A 363 -45.47 -22.31 -59.14
CA VAL A 363 -46.39 -23.19 -58.39
C VAL A 363 -47.36 -23.99 -59.27
N CYS A 364 -47.36 -23.74 -60.58
CA CYS A 364 -48.22 -24.43 -61.53
C CYS A 364 -47.88 -25.93 -61.61
N ALA A 365 -48.90 -26.78 -61.69
CA ALA A 365 -48.73 -28.24 -61.68
C ALA A 365 -49.78 -28.95 -62.55
N PRO A 366 -49.41 -30.06 -63.22
CA PRO A 366 -50.34 -30.87 -63.98
C PRO A 366 -51.28 -31.67 -63.06
N GLY A 367 -52.52 -31.86 -63.52
CA GLY A 367 -53.52 -32.73 -62.92
C GLY A 367 -53.48 -34.17 -63.46
N SER A 368 -54.51 -34.97 -63.14
CA SER A 368 -54.62 -36.38 -63.53
C SER A 368 -55.94 -36.74 -64.22
N SER A 369 -55.89 -37.75 -65.09
CA SER A 369 -57.02 -38.35 -65.83
C SER A 369 -56.97 -39.88 -65.75
N PHE A 370 -58.13 -40.54 -65.67
CA PHE A 370 -58.27 -41.99 -65.43
C PHE A 370 -58.73 -42.74 -66.69
N CYS A 371 -58.25 -43.98 -66.92
CA CYS A 371 -58.71 -44.84 -68.02
C CYS A 371 -59.96 -45.62 -67.59
N GLY A 372 -60.98 -45.69 -68.43
CA GLY A 372 -62.16 -46.55 -68.24
C GLY A 372 -62.67 -47.10 -69.56
N ALA A 373 -62.80 -48.42 -69.66
CA ALA A 373 -63.24 -49.13 -70.87
C ALA A 373 -62.48 -48.73 -72.15
N GLY A 374 -61.15 -48.62 -72.05
CA GLY A 374 -60.27 -48.32 -73.19
C GLY A 374 -60.14 -46.83 -73.58
N ALA A 375 -60.63 -45.88 -72.77
CA ALA A 375 -60.51 -44.43 -73.04
C ALA A 375 -60.23 -43.57 -71.80
N TRP A 376 -59.51 -42.44 -71.97
CA TRP A 376 -59.09 -41.51 -70.91
C TRP A 376 -60.10 -40.37 -70.66
N GLY A 377 -60.36 -40.04 -69.38
CA GLY A 377 -61.27 -38.96 -68.95
C GLY A 377 -60.72 -37.52 -68.97
N THR A 378 -61.47 -36.55 -68.43
CA THR A 378 -61.10 -35.12 -68.33
C THR A 378 -60.04 -34.85 -67.26
N CYS A 379 -59.30 -33.74 -67.38
CA CYS A 379 -58.26 -33.37 -66.42
C CYS A 379 -58.83 -32.84 -65.10
N THR A 380 -58.28 -33.31 -63.98
CA THR A 380 -58.69 -32.88 -62.63
C THR A 380 -57.46 -32.58 -61.76
N ASN A 381 -57.57 -31.59 -60.88
CA ASN A 381 -56.54 -31.18 -59.91
C ASN A 381 -55.27 -30.53 -60.49
N ASP A 382 -55.37 -29.78 -61.59
CA ASP A 382 -54.27 -28.91 -62.04
C ASP A 382 -54.23 -27.59 -61.27
N VAL A 383 -53.04 -27.00 -61.13
CA VAL A 383 -52.80 -25.71 -60.46
C VAL A 383 -52.54 -24.62 -61.51
N LEU A 384 -53.38 -23.58 -61.50
CA LEU A 384 -53.40 -22.49 -62.49
C LEU A 384 -52.71 -21.22 -61.94
N PRO A 385 -52.13 -20.36 -62.82
CA PRO A 385 -51.54 -19.08 -62.43
C PRO A 385 -52.47 -18.16 -61.62
N ARG A 386 -51.96 -17.47 -60.60
CA ARG A 386 -52.66 -16.47 -59.77
C ARG A 386 -51.77 -15.27 -59.46
N ALA A 387 -52.32 -14.13 -59.03
CA ALA A 387 -51.53 -12.94 -58.73
C ALA A 387 -50.54 -13.13 -57.56
N GLU A 388 -49.33 -12.56 -57.71
CA GLU A 388 -48.22 -12.62 -56.75
C GLU A 388 -48.57 -12.17 -55.32
N GLU A 389 -48.22 -13.02 -54.35
CA GLU A 389 -48.19 -12.69 -52.92
C GLU A 389 -46.73 -12.73 -52.43
N CYS A 390 -46.31 -11.84 -51.51
CA CYS A 390 -44.94 -11.82 -50.98
C CYS A 390 -44.62 -13.09 -50.15
N ASN A 391 -44.35 -14.21 -50.82
CA ASN A 391 -44.29 -15.56 -50.25
C ASN A 391 -43.10 -16.38 -50.80
N ASN A 392 -42.24 -15.78 -51.63
CA ASN A 392 -41.08 -16.42 -52.25
C ASN A 392 -41.43 -17.55 -53.23
N LEU A 393 -42.64 -17.50 -53.79
CA LEU A 393 -43.11 -18.36 -54.85
C LEU A 393 -43.45 -17.52 -56.07
N ASP A 394 -43.33 -18.14 -57.23
CA ASP A 394 -43.82 -17.60 -58.51
C ASP A 394 -45.26 -18.09 -58.65
N ASP A 395 -46.20 -17.29 -58.12
CA ASP A 395 -47.63 -17.60 -58.05
C ASP A 395 -48.32 -17.44 -59.42
N ASP A 396 -47.81 -16.52 -60.25
CA ASP A 396 -48.33 -16.25 -61.60
C ASP A 396 -47.61 -17.04 -62.71
N CYS A 397 -46.63 -17.85 -62.33
CA CYS A 397 -45.91 -18.83 -63.14
C CYS A 397 -45.23 -18.19 -64.37
N ASP A 398 -44.73 -16.96 -64.22
CA ASP A 398 -44.13 -16.16 -65.29
C ASP A 398 -42.58 -16.15 -65.30
N ASN A 399 -41.96 -16.85 -64.34
CA ASN A 399 -40.51 -16.98 -64.11
C ASN A 399 -39.87 -15.78 -63.37
N SER A 400 -40.70 -14.96 -62.73
CA SER A 400 -40.35 -13.92 -61.74
C SER A 400 -40.78 -14.37 -60.34
N ILE A 401 -40.17 -13.83 -59.27
CA ILE A 401 -40.59 -14.14 -57.89
C ILE A 401 -40.85 -12.80 -57.17
N ASP A 402 -42.07 -12.59 -56.68
CA ASP A 402 -42.52 -11.47 -55.84
C ASP A 402 -42.22 -10.05 -56.38
N GLU A 403 -42.37 -9.80 -57.68
CA GLU A 403 -42.05 -8.49 -58.26
C GLU A 403 -43.10 -7.39 -57.97
N SER A 404 -42.62 -6.15 -57.85
CA SER A 404 -43.44 -4.92 -57.76
C SER A 404 -44.36 -4.76 -56.53
N LEU A 405 -44.14 -5.51 -55.44
CA LEU A 405 -44.91 -5.39 -54.19
C LEU A 405 -44.35 -4.34 -53.20
N THR A 406 -45.18 -3.41 -52.72
CA THR A 406 -44.81 -2.36 -51.72
C THR A 406 -45.87 -2.19 -50.61
N ARG A 407 -45.44 -1.85 -49.38
CA ARG A 407 -46.35 -1.52 -48.24
C ARG A 407 -45.76 -0.50 -47.25
N THR A 408 -46.62 0.17 -46.48
CA THR A 408 -46.22 1.04 -45.36
C THR A 408 -45.83 0.23 -44.12
N CYS A 409 -44.90 0.76 -43.32
CA CYS A 409 -44.36 0.08 -42.14
C CYS A 409 -43.99 1.08 -41.03
N TYR A 410 -44.03 0.62 -39.78
CA TYR A 410 -43.47 1.32 -38.62
C TYR A 410 -43.16 0.27 -37.56
N THR A 411 -41.91 0.16 -37.15
CA THR A 411 -41.43 -0.88 -36.22
C THR A 411 -41.24 -0.35 -34.78
N GLY A 412 -41.65 0.90 -34.53
CA GLY A 412 -41.64 1.49 -33.20
C GLY A 412 -42.78 1.00 -32.29
N PRO A 413 -42.69 1.20 -30.96
CA PRO A 413 -43.73 0.86 -29.99
C PRO A 413 -45.09 1.51 -30.33
N THR A 414 -46.19 0.82 -30.02
CA THR A 414 -47.55 1.34 -30.22
C THR A 414 -47.76 2.65 -29.47
N GLY A 415 -48.25 3.68 -30.16
CA GLY A 415 -48.50 5.01 -29.57
C GLY A 415 -47.43 6.07 -29.87
N THR A 416 -46.29 5.67 -30.45
CA THR A 416 -45.17 6.60 -30.76
C THR A 416 -45.21 7.15 -32.20
N LEU A 417 -46.03 6.55 -33.07
CA LEU A 417 -46.14 6.97 -34.46
C LEU A 417 -46.74 8.38 -34.58
N GLY A 418 -45.98 9.33 -35.13
CA GLY A 418 -46.41 10.72 -35.30
C GLY A 418 -46.29 11.58 -34.04
N VAL A 419 -45.60 11.09 -33.00
CA VAL A 419 -45.24 11.85 -31.80
C VAL A 419 -43.77 12.27 -31.92
N GLY A 420 -43.45 13.52 -31.58
CA GLY A 420 -42.10 14.05 -31.73
C GLY A 420 -41.55 13.92 -33.16
N ILE A 421 -40.37 13.35 -33.28
CA ILE A 421 -39.69 13.13 -34.57
C ILE A 421 -40.08 11.82 -35.27
N CYS A 422 -40.87 10.95 -34.63
CA CYS A 422 -41.12 9.59 -35.11
C CYS A 422 -42.08 9.51 -36.30
N ILE A 423 -41.62 8.90 -37.40
CA ILE A 423 -42.39 8.76 -38.66
C ILE A 423 -42.31 7.34 -39.24
N ALA A 424 -43.35 6.96 -39.99
CA ALA A 424 -43.41 5.67 -40.70
C ALA A 424 -42.56 5.65 -41.98
N GLY A 425 -42.10 4.44 -42.36
CA GLY A 425 -41.35 4.19 -43.60
C GLY A 425 -42.12 3.33 -44.62
N SER A 426 -41.39 2.82 -45.62
CA SER A 426 -41.90 1.94 -46.68
C SER A 426 -41.05 0.67 -46.85
N GLN A 427 -41.68 -0.49 -47.09
CA GLN A 427 -41.03 -1.76 -47.43
C GLN A 427 -41.36 -2.17 -48.87
N THR A 428 -40.35 -2.65 -49.58
CA THR A 428 -40.49 -3.41 -50.83
C THR A 428 -40.33 -4.90 -50.51
N CYS A 429 -41.09 -5.77 -51.16
CA CYS A 429 -40.86 -7.21 -51.07
C CYS A 429 -39.74 -7.63 -52.03
N SER A 430 -38.88 -8.54 -51.60
CA SER A 430 -37.95 -9.26 -52.47
C SER A 430 -37.79 -10.68 -51.91
N ALA A 431 -38.10 -11.70 -52.72
CA ALA A 431 -37.93 -13.11 -52.36
C ALA A 431 -38.62 -13.51 -51.03
N GLY A 432 -39.91 -13.18 -50.91
CA GLY A 432 -40.83 -13.48 -49.80
C GLY A 432 -40.53 -12.78 -48.49
N ALA A 433 -39.56 -11.87 -48.49
CA ALA A 433 -39.25 -11.03 -47.35
C ALA A 433 -39.53 -9.57 -47.67
N TRP A 434 -40.29 -8.92 -46.79
CA TRP A 434 -40.36 -7.46 -46.78
C TRP A 434 -39.03 -6.92 -46.29
N ASN A 435 -38.42 -6.06 -47.10
CA ASN A 435 -37.14 -5.43 -46.79
C ASN A 435 -37.24 -4.58 -45.51
N THR A 436 -36.12 -4.05 -45.03
CA THR A 436 -36.13 -3.12 -43.89
C THR A 436 -37.05 -1.93 -44.18
N CYS A 437 -37.74 -1.44 -43.15
CA CYS A 437 -38.65 -0.30 -43.26
C CYS A 437 -37.86 0.98 -43.59
N ALA A 438 -37.73 1.30 -44.87
CA ALA A 438 -36.89 2.40 -45.33
C ALA A 438 -37.58 3.74 -45.03
N GLY A 439 -36.86 4.65 -44.37
CA GLY A 439 -37.33 5.98 -44.04
C GLY A 439 -38.13 6.11 -42.74
N GLU A 440 -38.21 5.06 -41.91
CA GLU A 440 -38.78 5.21 -40.56
C GLU A 440 -37.82 5.95 -39.61
N VAL A 441 -38.38 6.76 -38.70
CA VAL A 441 -37.67 7.35 -37.56
C VAL A 441 -38.31 6.79 -36.30
N ARG A 442 -37.52 6.07 -35.50
CA ARG A 442 -37.96 5.34 -34.31
C ARG A 442 -37.61 6.12 -33.03
N PRO A 443 -38.33 5.87 -31.93
CA PRO A 443 -37.97 6.39 -30.62
C PRO A 443 -36.53 6.04 -30.27
N VAL A 444 -35.74 7.04 -29.93
CA VAL A 444 -34.40 6.88 -29.35
C VAL A 444 -34.38 7.54 -27.97
N SER A 445 -33.36 7.28 -27.17
CA SER A 445 -33.24 7.94 -25.86
C SER A 445 -33.15 9.46 -26.02
N GLU A 446 -33.83 10.19 -25.14
CA GLU A 446 -33.82 11.67 -25.09
C GLU A 446 -32.40 12.23 -25.17
N THR A 447 -32.17 13.09 -26.16
CA THR A 447 -31.00 13.95 -26.24
C THR A 447 -31.46 15.36 -25.92
N CYS A 448 -30.71 16.09 -25.09
CA CYS A 448 -31.03 17.47 -24.75
C CYS A 448 -30.85 18.38 -25.98
N ASN A 449 -31.86 18.46 -26.83
CA ASN A 449 -31.84 19.11 -28.14
C ASN A 449 -33.13 19.86 -28.46
N ASN A 450 -34.04 19.98 -27.48
CA ASN A 450 -35.34 20.62 -27.60
C ASN A 450 -36.29 19.91 -28.59
N ALA A 451 -36.09 18.60 -28.78
CA ALA A 451 -36.97 17.70 -29.50
C ALA A 451 -37.44 16.55 -28.58
N ASP A 452 -38.50 15.88 -29.01
CA ASP A 452 -39.02 14.66 -28.36
C ASP A 452 -38.48 13.48 -29.17
N ASP A 453 -37.32 12.98 -28.74
CA ASP A 453 -36.52 11.96 -29.42
C ASP A 453 -37.04 10.55 -29.12
N ASN A 454 -37.58 10.35 -27.91
CA ASN A 454 -38.18 9.10 -27.46
C ASN A 454 -39.68 8.99 -27.80
N CYS A 455 -40.24 10.04 -28.40
CA CYS A 455 -41.60 10.12 -28.90
C CYS A 455 -42.65 9.76 -27.84
N ASP A 456 -42.40 10.16 -26.59
CA ASP A 456 -43.29 9.95 -25.44
C ASP A 456 -44.26 11.12 -25.20
N GLY A 457 -44.12 12.20 -25.97
CA GLY A 457 -44.94 13.40 -25.90
C GLY A 457 -44.39 14.49 -24.98
N THR A 458 -43.23 14.28 -24.37
CA THR A 458 -42.51 15.27 -23.56
C THR A 458 -41.15 15.59 -24.17
N VAL A 459 -40.80 16.88 -24.23
CA VAL A 459 -39.52 17.33 -24.78
C VAL A 459 -38.48 17.33 -23.66
N ASP A 460 -37.31 16.73 -23.92
CA ASP A 460 -36.09 16.78 -23.09
C ASP A 460 -36.28 16.27 -21.63
N ASN A 461 -37.11 15.26 -21.40
CA ASN A 461 -37.39 14.73 -20.05
C ASN A 461 -36.31 13.75 -19.54
N MET A 462 -35.08 14.26 -19.42
CA MET A 462 -33.90 13.47 -19.06
C MET A 462 -33.75 13.22 -17.54
N GLY A 463 -34.71 13.64 -16.72
CA GLY A 463 -34.64 13.54 -15.26
C GLY A 463 -33.62 14.48 -14.61
N THR A 464 -33.27 14.21 -13.36
CA THR A 464 -32.32 15.02 -12.57
C THR A 464 -30.98 14.31 -12.39
N ILE A 465 -29.92 15.09 -12.19
CA ILE A 465 -28.60 14.63 -11.76
C ILE A 465 -28.36 15.12 -10.35
N THR A 466 -28.02 14.19 -9.46
CA THR A 466 -27.66 14.47 -8.06
C THR A 466 -26.14 14.40 -7.92
N CYS A 467 -25.54 15.41 -7.30
CA CYS A 467 -24.10 15.46 -7.04
C CYS A 467 -23.81 16.11 -5.68
N GLY A 468 -22.57 15.98 -5.23
CA GLY A 468 -22.11 16.43 -3.92
C GLY A 468 -22.27 15.36 -2.84
N VAL A 469 -21.58 15.58 -1.71
CA VAL A 469 -21.58 14.73 -0.52
C VAL A 469 -21.90 15.63 0.68
N GLY A 470 -22.39 15.06 1.79
CA GLY A 470 -22.71 15.85 2.98
C GLY A 470 -23.77 16.93 2.69
N ILE A 471 -23.45 18.18 3.03
CA ILE A 471 -24.34 19.33 2.81
C ILE A 471 -24.41 19.80 1.36
N CYS A 472 -23.43 19.44 0.52
CA CYS A 472 -23.43 19.77 -0.92
C CYS A 472 -24.32 18.84 -1.74
N ASN A 473 -24.93 17.82 -1.13
CA ASN A 473 -25.82 16.91 -1.83
C ASN A 473 -27.07 17.65 -2.34
N HIS A 474 -27.13 17.87 -3.65
CA HIS A 474 -28.25 18.52 -4.31
C HIS A 474 -28.51 17.93 -5.69
N SER A 475 -29.69 18.22 -6.24
CA SER A 475 -30.12 17.71 -7.54
C SER A 475 -30.47 18.87 -8.48
N VAL A 476 -30.00 18.79 -9.73
CA VAL A 476 -30.36 19.71 -10.81
C VAL A 476 -30.99 18.97 -11.98
N GLU A 477 -31.86 19.63 -12.75
CA GLU A 477 -32.42 19.06 -13.99
C GLU A 477 -31.30 18.86 -15.02
N ARG A 478 -31.26 17.70 -15.68
CA ARG A 478 -30.17 17.36 -16.63
C ARG A 478 -30.23 18.15 -17.92
N CYS A 479 -31.41 18.64 -18.28
CA CYS A 479 -31.64 19.44 -19.45
C CYS A 479 -32.57 20.60 -19.10
N ILE A 480 -32.13 21.82 -19.39
CA ILE A 480 -32.96 23.02 -19.25
C ILE A 480 -32.91 23.75 -20.59
N ALA A 481 -34.05 23.81 -21.28
CA ALA A 481 -34.20 24.48 -22.57
C ALA A 481 -33.18 24.04 -23.66
N GLY A 482 -32.97 22.73 -23.82
CA GLY A 482 -32.05 22.18 -24.83
C GLY A 482 -30.55 22.38 -24.51
N VAL A 483 -30.20 22.78 -23.28
CA VAL A 483 -28.82 22.87 -22.81
C VAL A 483 -28.57 21.84 -21.71
N THR A 484 -27.59 20.96 -21.95
CA THR A 484 -27.16 19.97 -20.95
C THR A 484 -26.59 20.69 -19.75
N GLN A 485 -27.17 20.44 -18.58
CA GLN A 485 -26.69 21.00 -17.34
C GLN A 485 -25.61 20.10 -16.76
N THR A 486 -24.65 20.71 -16.09
CA THR A 486 -23.69 20.01 -15.24
C THR A 486 -24.09 20.23 -13.79
N CYS A 487 -23.81 19.24 -12.94
CA CYS A 487 -24.01 19.34 -11.50
C CYS A 487 -22.63 19.56 -10.90
N ASP A 488 -22.40 20.73 -10.30
CA ASP A 488 -21.15 21.08 -9.64
C ASP A 488 -21.13 20.44 -8.24
N PRO A 489 -20.27 19.42 -7.98
CA PRO A 489 -20.27 18.73 -6.70
C PRO A 489 -19.87 19.60 -5.50
N LEU A 490 -19.23 20.76 -5.75
CA LEU A 490 -18.77 21.70 -4.72
C LEU A 490 -19.71 22.91 -4.57
N ALA A 491 -20.83 22.93 -5.29
CA ALA A 491 -21.78 24.02 -5.20
C ALA A 491 -22.35 24.13 -3.78
N GLY A 492 -21.96 25.19 -3.06
CA GLY A 492 -22.36 25.44 -1.68
C GLY A 492 -21.33 25.03 -0.62
N ALA A 493 -20.16 24.52 -1.00
CA ALA A 493 -19.08 24.19 -0.06
C ALA A 493 -18.74 25.38 0.85
N GLN A 494 -18.60 25.10 2.14
CA GLN A 494 -18.19 26.04 3.19
C GLN A 494 -16.88 25.54 3.84
N PRO A 495 -16.15 26.37 4.58
CA PRO A 495 -15.02 25.89 5.37
C PRO A 495 -15.46 24.81 6.37
N GLU A 496 -14.66 23.75 6.53
CA GLU A 496 -14.91 22.66 7.48
C GLU A 496 -15.17 23.19 8.89
N LEU A 497 -16.28 22.78 9.49
CA LEU A 497 -16.56 22.96 10.92
C LEU A 497 -16.42 21.61 11.60
N CYS A 498 -15.97 21.61 12.86
CA CYS A 498 -15.89 20.39 13.66
C CYS A 498 -17.29 19.99 14.17
N ASN A 499 -18.15 19.46 13.30
CA ASN A 499 -19.57 19.19 13.54
C ASN A 499 -20.02 17.80 13.05
N ASN A 500 -19.10 16.94 12.59
CA ASN A 500 -19.38 15.61 12.04
C ASN A 500 -20.18 15.63 10.73
N ILE A 501 -19.99 16.70 9.96
CA ILE A 501 -20.53 16.93 8.61
C ILE A 501 -19.35 17.31 7.71
N ASP A 502 -19.39 16.84 6.46
CA ASP A 502 -18.48 17.27 5.39
C ASP A 502 -19.04 18.59 4.82
N ASP A 503 -18.54 19.72 5.34
CA ASP A 503 -18.99 21.08 5.02
C ASP A 503 -18.28 21.62 3.78
N ASN A 504 -17.05 21.20 3.51
CA ASN A 504 -16.26 21.62 2.35
C ASN A 504 -16.38 20.68 1.14
N CYS A 505 -17.02 19.53 1.32
CA CYS A 505 -17.40 18.59 0.28
C CYS A 505 -16.20 17.95 -0.43
N ASP A 506 -15.08 17.80 0.28
CA ASP A 506 -13.87 17.11 -0.18
C ASP A 506 -13.89 15.58 0.07
N GLY A 507 -14.92 15.08 0.77
CA GLY A 507 -15.11 13.68 1.09
C GLY A 507 -14.50 13.25 2.43
N LEU A 508 -13.93 14.17 3.20
CA LEU A 508 -13.33 13.93 4.51
C LEU A 508 -14.10 14.68 5.60
N VAL A 509 -14.79 13.94 6.47
CA VAL A 509 -15.52 14.54 7.60
C VAL A 509 -14.54 15.03 8.69
N ASP A 510 -14.56 16.34 8.95
CA ASP A 510 -13.83 17.07 9.98
C ASP A 510 -12.29 16.93 10.00
N GLN A 511 -11.62 16.63 8.88
CA GLN A 511 -10.16 16.38 8.88
C GLN A 511 -9.30 17.65 8.78
N PHE A 512 -9.48 18.58 9.71
CA PHE A 512 -8.68 19.81 9.75
C PHE A 512 -8.13 20.15 11.15
N TYR A 513 -7.09 20.98 11.17
CA TYR A 513 -6.49 21.49 12.39
C TYR A 513 -7.16 22.79 12.80
N GLY A 514 -7.63 22.85 14.04
CA GLY A 514 -8.09 24.07 14.69
C GLY A 514 -7.08 24.55 15.71
N SER A 515 -7.08 25.85 15.99
CA SER A 515 -6.28 26.40 17.09
C SER A 515 -6.92 26.06 18.43
N CYS A 516 -6.10 26.00 19.47
CA CYS A 516 -6.53 25.69 20.81
C CYS A 516 -5.72 26.44 21.85
N TYR A 517 -6.33 26.68 23.00
CA TYR A 517 -5.62 27.18 24.16
C TYR A 517 -6.23 26.57 25.43
N PRO A 518 -5.42 26.17 26.42
CA PRO A 518 -5.92 25.53 27.64
C PRO A 518 -6.99 26.39 28.34
N SER A 519 -8.14 25.79 28.61
CA SER A 519 -9.26 26.47 29.27
C SER A 519 -8.84 27.00 30.65
N ALA A 520 -9.30 28.21 30.99
CA ALA A 520 -9.00 28.90 32.25
C ALA A 520 -7.52 29.34 32.45
N THR A 521 -6.73 29.37 31.37
CA THR A 521 -5.38 29.96 31.38
C THR A 521 -5.43 31.37 30.80
N ALA A 522 -4.80 32.35 31.46
CA ALA A 522 -4.66 33.71 30.94
C ALA A 522 -3.74 33.73 29.69
N GLY A 523 -3.79 34.80 28.90
CA GLY A 523 -2.89 35.03 27.76
C GLY A 523 -3.54 34.99 26.38
N CYS A 524 -4.50 34.10 26.13
CA CYS A 524 -5.21 34.04 24.85
C CYS A 524 -6.74 34.04 25.01
N THR A 525 -7.42 34.84 24.19
CA THR A 525 -8.88 34.93 24.16
C THR A 525 -9.42 34.44 22.83
N GLU A 526 -10.45 33.60 22.89
CA GLU A 526 -11.12 33.08 21.69
C GLU A 526 -12.09 34.13 21.13
N VAL A 527 -11.94 34.51 19.86
CA VAL A 527 -12.73 35.58 19.23
C VAL A 527 -13.14 35.18 17.81
N PRO A 528 -14.44 34.94 17.53
CA PRO A 528 -15.57 34.81 18.47
C PRO A 528 -15.51 33.53 19.34
N ALA A 529 -16.15 33.53 20.50
CA ALA A 529 -16.22 32.35 21.37
C ALA A 529 -16.86 31.14 20.63
N GLY A 530 -16.21 29.99 20.66
CA GLY A 530 -16.58 28.78 19.91
C GLY A 530 -16.06 28.70 18.46
N SER A 531 -15.26 29.67 17.99
CA SER A 531 -14.69 29.66 16.63
C SER A 531 -13.40 28.85 16.48
N GLY A 532 -12.75 28.47 17.58
CA GLY A 532 -11.42 27.88 17.57
C GLY A 532 -10.31 28.87 17.20
N ASN A 533 -10.59 30.17 17.08
CA ASN A 533 -9.62 31.19 16.71
C ASN A 533 -9.23 32.03 17.94
N TYR A 534 -7.93 32.06 18.27
CA TYR A 534 -7.41 32.66 19.49
C TYR A 534 -6.56 33.88 19.16
N THR A 535 -6.86 35.00 19.82
CA THR A 535 -6.01 36.18 19.84
C THR A 535 -5.23 36.18 21.14
N CYS A 536 -3.90 36.18 21.06
CA CYS A 536 -3.01 36.12 22.20
C CYS A 536 -2.28 37.45 22.42
N THR A 537 -1.86 37.68 23.66
CA THR A 537 -1.05 38.83 24.08
C THR A 537 0.34 38.35 24.51
N GLY A 538 1.36 39.17 24.29
CA GLY A 538 2.73 38.87 24.72
C GLY A 538 3.35 37.69 23.96
N LEU A 539 4.06 36.82 24.68
CA LEU A 539 4.69 35.62 24.15
C LEU A 539 3.75 34.41 24.03
N CYS A 540 2.51 34.51 24.51
CA CYS A 540 1.58 33.41 24.46
C CYS A 540 1.14 33.14 23.02
N LEU A 541 1.08 31.85 22.68
CA LEU A 541 0.70 31.37 21.36
C LEU A 541 -0.32 30.24 21.52
N PRO A 542 -1.36 30.21 20.66
CA PRO A 542 -2.29 29.09 20.67
C PRO A 542 -1.58 27.84 20.14
N GLY A 543 -1.93 26.70 20.73
CA GLY A 543 -1.54 25.39 20.19
C GLY A 543 -2.44 24.99 19.02
N SER A 544 -2.16 23.81 18.47
CA SER A 544 -3.00 23.15 17.47
C SER A 544 -3.66 21.90 18.03
N ARG A 545 -4.85 21.59 17.53
CA ARG A 545 -5.56 20.34 17.81
C ARG A 545 -6.26 19.84 16.55
N LEU A 546 -6.26 18.54 16.35
CA LEU A 546 -6.95 17.89 15.25
C LEU A 546 -8.44 17.70 15.62
N CYS A 547 -9.36 18.03 14.73
CA CYS A 547 -10.73 17.54 14.85
C CYS A 547 -10.82 16.15 14.20
N THR A 548 -11.52 15.22 14.85
CA THR A 548 -11.87 13.93 14.26
C THR A 548 -13.27 13.55 14.70
N ALA A 549 -14.18 13.34 13.74
CA ALA A 549 -15.56 12.88 13.97
C ALA A 549 -16.35 13.75 14.98
N GLY A 550 -16.35 15.06 14.76
CA GLY A 550 -17.05 16.07 15.57
C GLY A 550 -16.44 16.30 16.96
N ALA A 551 -15.26 15.74 17.23
CA ALA A 551 -14.58 15.88 18.51
C ALA A 551 -13.18 16.46 18.32
N TRP A 552 -12.91 17.53 19.06
CA TRP A 552 -11.58 18.12 19.17
C TRP A 552 -10.66 17.24 20.01
N GLY A 553 -9.48 16.92 19.47
CA GLY A 553 -8.41 16.25 20.19
C GLY A 553 -7.74 17.12 21.25
N SER A 554 -6.68 16.58 21.87
CA SER A 554 -5.89 17.31 22.87
C SER A 554 -5.14 18.50 22.24
N CYS A 555 -4.96 19.57 23.02
CA CYS A 555 -4.22 20.74 22.55
C CYS A 555 -2.71 20.50 22.61
N SER A 556 -2.02 20.64 21.48
CA SER A 556 -0.58 20.43 21.35
C SER A 556 0.14 21.75 21.09
N GLY A 557 1.28 21.97 21.76
CA GLY A 557 2.14 23.13 21.55
C GLY A 557 1.62 24.52 21.97
N PRO A 558 0.65 24.72 22.90
CA PRO A 558 0.35 26.07 23.36
C PRO A 558 1.50 26.63 24.21
N VAL A 559 1.82 27.91 24.02
CA VAL A 559 2.74 28.64 24.91
C VAL A 559 1.90 29.34 25.98
N THR A 560 1.99 28.87 27.22
CA THR A 560 1.21 29.36 28.37
C THR A 560 2.01 30.35 29.22
N PRO A 561 1.33 31.21 30.03
CA PRO A 561 1.97 32.17 30.91
C PRO A 561 3.04 31.53 31.80
N GLN A 562 4.20 32.15 31.83
CA GLN A 562 5.28 31.85 32.76
C GLN A 562 5.51 33.07 33.67
N GLY A 563 6.34 32.93 34.71
CA GLY A 563 6.67 34.11 35.53
C GLY A 563 7.50 35.11 34.74
N GLU A 564 7.26 36.41 34.98
CA GLU A 564 8.02 37.50 34.36
C GLU A 564 9.52 37.39 34.64
N VAL A 565 10.31 37.67 33.59
CA VAL A 565 11.76 37.81 33.63
C VAL A 565 12.09 39.20 33.09
N CYS A 566 13.12 39.86 33.64
CA CYS A 566 13.52 41.18 33.18
C CYS A 566 14.25 41.09 31.81
N ASP A 567 13.50 40.89 30.74
CA ASP A 567 14.00 40.72 29.37
C ASP A 567 13.28 41.61 28.35
N GLY A 568 12.29 42.41 28.78
CA GLY A 568 11.50 43.29 27.93
C GLY A 568 10.38 42.57 27.17
N LEU A 569 10.14 41.29 27.46
CA LEU A 569 9.06 40.49 26.91
C LEU A 569 7.95 40.33 27.96
N ASP A 570 6.76 39.97 27.49
CA ASP A 570 5.58 39.71 28.32
C ASP A 570 5.46 38.18 28.45
N ASN A 571 6.14 37.61 29.45
CA ASN A 571 6.26 36.16 29.66
C ASN A 571 5.01 35.57 30.33
N ASP A 572 4.30 36.37 31.12
CA ASP A 572 3.05 35.99 31.79
C ASP A 572 1.81 36.35 30.97
N CYS A 573 2.01 37.02 29.83
CA CYS A 573 1.01 37.34 28.82
C CYS A 573 -0.15 38.16 29.36
N ASN A 574 0.09 39.01 30.36
CA ASN A 574 -0.92 39.88 30.95
C ASN A 574 -1.07 41.22 30.20
N GLY A 575 -0.23 41.48 29.20
CA GLY A 575 -0.23 42.68 28.37
C GLY A 575 0.72 43.78 28.83
N THR A 576 1.52 43.55 29.86
CA THR A 576 2.53 44.47 30.35
C THR A 576 3.87 43.76 30.54
N PRO A 577 4.89 44.03 29.69
CA PRO A 577 6.22 43.45 29.87
C PRO A 577 6.89 43.86 31.20
N ASP A 578 7.64 42.93 31.79
CA ASP A 578 8.47 43.10 32.99
C ASP A 578 7.75 43.59 34.26
N ASP A 579 6.45 43.28 34.44
CA ASP A 579 5.71 43.67 35.64
C ASP A 579 5.89 42.68 36.81
N GLY A 580 5.42 43.05 38.00
CA GLY A 580 5.51 42.16 39.18
C GLY A 580 6.92 41.86 39.72
N LEU A 581 8.01 42.35 39.09
CA LEU A 581 9.42 42.07 39.47
C LEU A 581 9.91 42.79 40.74
N GLY A 582 9.06 43.63 41.34
CA GLY A 582 9.33 44.33 42.61
C GLY A 582 10.35 45.46 42.53
N SER A 583 10.73 45.98 43.69
CA SER A 583 11.71 47.05 43.85
C SER A 583 12.66 46.76 45.01
N THR A 584 13.87 47.30 44.92
CA THR A 584 14.88 47.21 45.98
C THR A 584 15.13 48.61 46.54
N THR A 585 14.93 48.77 47.85
CA THR A 585 15.30 49.98 48.59
C THR A 585 16.70 49.79 49.17
N CYS A 586 17.61 50.73 48.93
CA CYS A 586 18.97 50.70 49.45
C CYS A 586 19.44 52.10 49.88
N GLY A 587 20.55 52.14 50.62
CA GLY A 587 21.03 53.34 51.31
C GLY A 587 20.49 53.43 52.74
N LEU A 588 21.02 54.38 53.51
CA LEU A 588 20.59 54.68 54.87
C LEU A 588 20.45 56.20 55.01
N GLY A 589 19.45 56.67 55.75
CA GLY A 589 19.28 58.11 55.99
C GLY A 589 18.97 58.88 54.70
N VAL A 590 19.71 59.95 54.42
CA VAL A 590 19.46 60.82 53.25
C VAL A 590 19.81 60.17 51.90
N CYS A 591 20.59 59.09 51.89
CA CYS A 591 20.86 58.29 50.69
C CYS A 591 19.84 57.15 50.46
N GLU A 592 18.83 57.00 51.33
CA GLU A 592 17.79 55.99 51.13
C GLU A 592 16.98 56.31 49.87
N HIS A 593 17.02 55.39 48.91
CA HIS A 593 16.21 55.47 47.70
C HIS A 593 15.78 54.08 47.24
N THR A 594 14.75 54.04 46.40
CA THR A 594 14.17 52.79 45.89
C THR A 594 14.31 52.75 44.38
N VAL A 595 14.89 51.66 43.88
CA VAL A 595 15.07 51.40 42.45
C VAL A 595 14.19 50.22 42.06
N ALA A 596 13.44 50.33 40.95
CA ALA A 596 12.71 49.20 40.40
C ALA A 596 13.71 48.11 39.97
N ASN A 597 13.46 46.84 40.28
CA ASN A 597 14.42 45.76 39.99
C ASN A 597 14.63 45.56 38.48
N CYS A 598 13.66 45.97 37.67
CA CYS A 598 13.73 45.98 36.22
C CYS A 598 13.33 47.35 35.68
N SER A 599 14.07 47.84 34.69
CA SER A 599 13.71 49.05 33.96
C SER A 599 14.09 48.88 32.49
N GLY A 600 13.08 48.78 31.62
CA GLY A 600 13.25 48.62 30.18
C GLY A 600 13.97 47.33 29.78
N GLY A 601 13.56 46.17 30.31
CA GLY A 601 14.19 44.87 30.01
C GLY A 601 15.62 44.71 30.52
N THR A 602 16.09 45.60 31.41
CA THR A 602 17.43 45.52 32.01
C THR A 602 17.34 45.50 33.52
N ALA A 603 17.92 44.47 34.14
CA ALA A 603 17.98 44.34 35.59
C ALA A 603 18.77 45.51 36.18
N GLN A 604 18.17 46.19 37.16
CA GLN A 604 18.77 47.34 37.82
C GLN A 604 19.41 46.91 39.13
N THR A 605 20.55 47.51 39.44
CA THR A 605 21.22 47.36 40.74
C THR A 605 21.02 48.62 41.57
N CYS A 606 20.59 48.47 42.83
CA CYS A 606 20.49 49.59 43.75
C CYS A 606 21.87 49.88 44.35
N ASN A 607 22.44 51.07 44.08
CA ASN A 607 23.74 51.49 44.62
C ASN A 607 23.54 52.31 45.91
N PRO A 608 23.93 51.81 47.10
CA PRO A 608 23.68 52.50 48.38
C PRO A 608 24.29 53.90 48.53
N MET A 609 25.29 54.28 47.72
CA MET A 609 25.96 55.59 47.76
C MET A 609 25.44 56.59 46.71
N GLN A 610 24.42 56.20 45.94
CA GLN A 610 23.89 57.06 44.89
C GLN A 610 23.21 58.29 45.50
N GLY A 611 23.76 59.48 45.22
CA GLY A 611 23.26 60.74 45.76
C GLY A 611 24.08 61.29 46.93
N ALA A 612 25.17 60.62 47.34
CA ALA A 612 26.10 61.11 48.36
C ALA A 612 26.61 62.52 48.00
N GLY A 613 26.39 63.46 48.93
CA GLY A 613 26.82 64.85 48.85
C GLY A 613 28.14 65.09 49.58
N THR A 614 28.42 66.36 49.86
CA THR A 614 29.48 66.74 50.81
C THR A 614 28.84 67.04 52.16
N GLU A 615 29.46 66.58 53.24
CA GLU A 615 29.03 66.83 54.62
C GLU A 615 28.66 68.31 54.87
N THR A 616 27.50 68.51 55.50
CA THR A 616 27.06 69.80 56.02
C THR A 616 26.78 69.62 57.50
N CYS A 617 27.17 70.60 58.34
CA CYS A 617 26.94 70.55 59.79
C CYS A 617 25.44 70.64 60.12
N ASN A 618 24.70 69.53 59.97
CA ASN A 618 23.24 69.47 59.99
C ASN A 618 22.69 68.22 60.74
N SER A 619 23.55 67.41 61.37
CA SER A 619 23.18 66.15 62.05
C SER A 619 22.68 65.03 61.12
N LEU A 620 22.94 65.13 59.83
CA LEU A 620 22.71 64.09 58.83
C LEU A 620 24.06 63.60 58.31
N ASP A 621 24.08 62.36 57.84
CA ASP A 621 25.21 61.74 57.15
C ASP A 621 24.97 62.01 55.65
N ASP A 622 25.45 63.16 55.17
CA ASP A 622 25.16 63.68 53.82
C ASP A 622 25.99 62.98 52.74
N ASP A 623 27.17 62.45 53.09
CA ASP A 623 28.06 61.69 52.20
C ASP A 623 27.92 60.15 52.33
N CYS A 624 27.11 59.70 53.30
CA CYS A 624 26.63 58.34 53.45
C CYS A 624 27.76 57.33 53.69
N ASP A 625 28.83 57.77 54.35
CA ASP A 625 29.96 56.93 54.77
C ASP A 625 29.73 56.23 56.12
N GLY A 626 28.62 56.56 56.80
CA GLY A 626 28.20 56.01 58.08
C GLY A 626 28.59 56.85 59.28
N VAL A 627 29.17 58.05 59.09
CA VAL A 627 29.61 58.96 60.16
C VAL A 627 28.99 60.34 59.97
N VAL A 628 28.13 60.75 60.92
CA VAL A 628 27.45 62.06 60.87
C VAL A 628 28.43 63.23 61.11
N ASP A 629 28.42 64.22 60.23
CA ASP A 629 29.15 65.50 60.30
C ASP A 629 30.70 65.37 60.39
N ASP A 630 31.32 64.36 59.75
CA ASP A 630 32.78 64.18 59.78
C ASP A 630 33.55 65.19 58.89
N GLY A 631 34.83 65.44 59.20
CA GLY A 631 35.70 66.27 58.39
C GLY A 631 35.40 67.79 58.37
N LEU A 632 34.37 68.27 59.09
CA LEU A 632 33.92 69.66 59.07
C LEU A 632 34.65 70.57 60.08
N LEU A 633 35.38 71.56 59.57
CA LEU A 633 36.08 72.59 60.36
C LEU A 633 35.65 74.01 59.96
N LYS A 634 35.33 74.84 60.95
CA LYS A 634 35.03 76.27 60.76
C LYS A 634 35.99 77.12 61.58
N ALA A 635 36.53 78.19 60.99
CA ALA A 635 37.37 79.14 61.71
C ALA A 635 36.57 79.91 62.78
N CYS A 636 37.19 80.19 63.92
CA CYS A 636 36.57 80.87 65.05
C CYS A 636 37.60 81.69 65.85
N TYR A 637 37.13 82.61 66.69
CA TYR A 637 37.96 83.31 67.66
C TYR A 637 37.13 83.62 68.91
N SER A 638 37.61 83.24 70.09
CA SER A 638 36.85 83.40 71.34
C SER A 638 37.25 84.62 72.19
N GLY A 639 38.28 85.37 71.77
CA GLY A 639 38.72 86.60 72.42
C GLY A 639 37.84 87.81 72.09
N GLY A 640 37.69 88.73 73.06
CA GLY A 640 36.93 89.98 72.87
C GLY A 640 37.69 91.07 72.10
N THR A 641 39.02 91.01 72.08
CA THR A 641 39.97 91.92 71.40
C THR A 641 41.09 91.10 70.74
N GLY A 642 41.84 91.66 69.79
CA GLY A 642 42.98 91.00 69.12
C GLY A 642 42.70 90.51 67.69
N CYS A 643 41.70 89.66 67.47
CA CYS A 643 41.27 89.25 66.12
C CYS A 643 39.88 89.81 65.80
N THR A 644 39.74 90.44 64.63
CA THR A 644 38.43 90.89 64.11
C THR A 644 38.09 90.17 62.82
N GLU A 645 36.84 89.76 62.69
CA GLU A 645 36.36 89.12 61.46
C GLU A 645 36.22 90.17 60.36
N THR A 646 36.76 89.88 59.17
CA THR A 646 36.75 90.81 58.03
C THR A 646 35.34 91.15 57.55
N ALA A 647 34.39 90.22 57.72
CA ALA A 647 32.97 90.44 57.59
C ALA A 647 32.22 89.44 58.50
N PRO A 648 31.07 89.80 59.11
CA PRO A 648 30.36 88.90 60.01
C PRO A 648 30.01 87.58 59.33
N GLY A 649 30.53 86.46 59.84
CA GLY A 649 30.31 85.11 59.34
C GLY A 649 31.18 84.68 58.16
N SER A 650 32.20 85.44 57.78
CA SER A 650 33.13 85.09 56.68
C SER A 650 34.11 83.98 57.02
N GLY A 651 34.37 83.71 58.31
CA GLY A 651 35.39 82.77 58.75
C GLY A 651 36.82 83.25 58.48
N VAL A 652 37.01 84.51 58.10
CA VAL A 652 38.33 85.10 57.83
C VAL A 652 38.63 86.17 58.87
N PHE A 653 39.58 85.86 59.75
CA PHE A 653 39.99 86.71 60.86
C PHE A 653 41.27 87.48 60.52
N ASN A 654 41.25 88.78 60.80
CA ASN A 654 42.43 89.62 60.79
C ASN A 654 42.90 89.82 62.24
N CYS A 655 44.10 89.34 62.57
CA CYS A 655 44.62 89.33 63.92
C CYS A 655 45.80 90.28 64.09
N VAL A 656 45.89 90.90 65.26
CA VAL A 656 46.95 91.81 65.68
C VAL A 656 47.85 91.11 66.70
N GLY A 657 49.14 91.42 66.69
CA GLY A 657 50.12 90.85 67.60
C GLY A 657 50.26 89.32 67.49
N VAL A 658 50.36 88.66 68.65
CA VAL A 658 50.50 87.19 68.74
C VAL A 658 49.17 86.44 68.66
N CYS A 659 48.04 87.16 68.67
CA CYS A 659 46.71 86.55 68.61
C CYS A 659 46.49 85.86 67.27
N ARG A 660 45.77 84.73 67.31
CA ARG A 660 45.36 84.00 66.10
C ARG A 660 44.00 83.37 66.29
N ALA A 661 43.23 83.30 65.21
CA ALA A 661 42.00 82.53 65.16
C ALA A 661 42.29 81.03 65.26
N GLY A 662 41.35 80.32 65.87
CA GLY A 662 41.35 78.87 66.00
C GLY A 662 40.33 78.23 65.05
N ASN A 663 40.02 76.97 65.33
CA ASN A 663 39.05 76.18 64.60
C ASN A 663 38.05 75.54 65.55
N SER A 664 36.80 75.48 65.13
CA SER A 664 35.72 74.74 65.76
C SER A 664 35.37 73.57 64.85
N ALA A 665 35.33 72.36 65.42
CA ALA A 665 34.85 71.17 64.73
C ALA A 665 33.32 71.08 64.89
N CYS A 666 32.64 70.66 63.83
CA CYS A 666 31.23 70.29 63.94
C CYS A 666 31.14 68.89 64.57
N ALA A 667 30.19 68.70 65.48
CA ALA A 667 29.79 67.37 65.93
C ALA A 667 28.27 67.39 66.18
N ALA A 668 27.53 66.50 65.50
CA ALA A 668 26.08 66.35 65.63
C ALA A 668 25.32 67.68 65.48
N GLY A 669 25.53 68.37 64.34
CA GLY A 669 24.85 69.61 63.94
C GLY A 669 25.19 70.86 64.73
N ALA A 670 26.17 70.77 65.65
CA ALA A 670 26.61 71.91 66.45
C ALA A 670 28.12 72.14 66.30
N TRP A 671 28.49 73.39 66.01
CA TRP A 671 29.88 73.83 66.09
C TRP A 671 30.33 73.85 67.56
N GLY A 672 31.39 73.11 67.87
CA GLY A 672 31.97 73.08 69.21
C GLY A 672 32.64 74.39 69.63
N SER A 673 33.27 74.39 70.81
CA SER A 673 34.06 75.54 71.28
C SER A 673 35.24 75.82 70.35
N CYS A 674 35.67 77.08 70.28
CA CYS A 674 36.88 77.40 69.54
C CYS A 674 38.11 76.75 70.18
N THR A 675 38.94 76.10 69.38
CA THR A 675 40.19 75.47 69.83
C THR A 675 41.36 76.02 69.04
N ASN A 676 42.54 76.06 69.66
CA ASN A 676 43.81 76.54 69.08
C ASN A 676 43.89 78.04 68.79
N ASP A 677 42.90 78.83 69.21
CA ASP A 677 43.03 80.28 69.23
C ASP A 677 44.08 80.72 70.26
N VAL A 678 44.75 81.83 69.97
CA VAL A 678 45.65 82.49 70.92
C VAL A 678 44.96 83.76 71.37
N LEU A 679 44.62 83.79 72.66
CA LEU A 679 43.93 84.89 73.31
C LEU A 679 44.91 85.96 73.80
N PRO A 680 44.48 87.23 73.90
CA PRO A 680 45.22 88.30 74.55
C PRO A 680 45.67 87.90 75.95
N ARG A 681 46.94 88.18 76.27
CA ARG A 681 47.53 88.00 77.60
C ARG A 681 48.17 89.30 78.04
N ALA A 682 48.51 89.44 79.31
CA ALA A 682 49.19 90.66 79.77
C ALA A 682 50.59 90.77 79.14
N GLU A 683 50.98 91.98 78.73
CA GLU A 683 52.28 92.29 78.15
C GLU A 683 53.47 91.76 78.99
N GLU A 684 54.42 91.12 78.30
CA GLU A 684 55.75 90.83 78.81
C GLU A 684 56.78 91.59 77.99
N CYS A 685 57.88 92.07 78.61
CA CYS A 685 58.92 92.81 77.89
C CYS A 685 59.76 91.87 77.00
N ASN A 686 59.17 91.42 75.89
CA ASN A 686 59.68 90.38 75.00
C ASN A 686 59.70 90.84 73.52
N GLY A 687 59.25 92.06 73.23
CA GLY A 687 59.21 92.64 71.88
C GLY A 687 58.07 92.13 71.01
N LEU A 688 57.06 91.50 71.61
CA LEU A 688 55.81 91.07 70.99
C LEU A 688 54.65 91.89 71.57
N ASP A 689 53.56 91.94 70.82
CA ASP A 689 52.26 92.48 71.24
C ASP A 689 51.45 91.29 71.78
N ASP A 690 51.56 91.03 73.09
CA ASP A 690 51.02 89.87 73.80
C ASP A 690 49.53 90.05 74.16
N ASP A 691 49.08 91.29 74.33
CA ASP A 691 47.71 91.68 74.63
C ASP A 691 46.90 92.04 73.37
N CYS A 692 47.57 92.05 72.22
CA CYS A 692 47.01 92.18 70.88
C CYS A 692 46.23 93.49 70.69
N ASP A 693 46.64 94.56 71.37
CA ASP A 693 46.03 95.88 71.25
C ASP A 693 46.61 96.74 70.10
N GLY A 694 47.72 96.27 69.50
CA GLY A 694 48.42 96.93 68.40
C GLY A 694 49.65 97.74 68.83
N SER A 695 49.99 97.70 70.11
CA SER A 695 51.21 98.26 70.70
C SER A 695 52.14 97.12 71.15
N ILE A 696 53.44 97.39 71.27
CA ILE A 696 54.42 96.37 71.72
C ILE A 696 55.02 96.84 73.04
N ASP A 697 55.00 95.99 74.07
CA ASP A 697 55.61 96.18 75.38
C ASP A 697 55.13 97.45 76.14
N GLU A 698 53.89 97.92 75.95
CA GLU A 698 53.39 99.14 76.59
C GLU A 698 53.00 98.96 78.06
N SER A 699 52.98 100.07 78.80
CA SER A 699 52.60 100.11 80.22
C SER A 699 53.45 99.26 81.18
N LEU A 700 54.58 98.71 80.71
CA LEU A 700 55.55 97.98 81.53
C LEU A 700 56.53 98.94 82.22
N THR A 701 56.72 98.79 83.53
CA THR A 701 57.72 99.55 84.28
C THR A 701 58.44 98.67 85.30
N ARG A 702 59.75 98.86 85.46
CA ARG A 702 60.57 98.19 86.50
C ARG A 702 61.42 99.19 87.27
N THR A 703 61.77 98.87 88.51
CA THR A 703 62.72 99.69 89.28
C THR A 703 64.16 99.36 88.86
N CYS A 704 64.99 100.38 88.67
CA CYS A 704 66.39 100.22 88.27
C CYS A 704 67.33 101.04 89.15
N TYR A 705 68.56 100.55 89.34
CA TYR A 705 69.63 101.25 90.03
C TYR A 705 70.98 100.83 89.47
N THR A 706 71.72 101.77 88.85
CA THR A 706 72.99 101.51 88.17
C THR A 706 74.22 101.91 89.00
N GLY A 707 74.03 102.22 90.28
CA GLY A 707 75.12 102.49 91.21
C GLY A 707 75.78 101.19 91.75
N PRO A 708 76.94 101.31 92.42
CA PRO A 708 77.60 100.17 93.08
C PRO A 708 76.66 99.44 94.07
N GLY A 709 76.81 98.12 94.19
CA GLY A 709 75.99 97.33 95.12
C GLY A 709 76.12 97.81 96.57
N GLY A 710 75.00 98.01 97.26
CA GLY A 710 74.94 98.47 98.66
C GLY A 710 74.75 99.98 98.85
N THR A 711 74.71 100.78 97.79
CA THR A 711 74.49 102.24 97.87
C THR A 711 73.05 102.68 97.60
N LEU A 712 72.16 101.76 97.21
CA LEU A 712 70.75 102.06 96.99
C LEU A 712 70.06 102.46 98.32
N GLY A 713 69.53 103.68 98.39
CA GLY A 713 68.89 104.23 99.60
C GLY A 713 69.86 104.85 100.62
N VAL A 714 71.16 104.92 100.31
CA VAL A 714 72.18 105.56 101.16
C VAL A 714 72.50 106.96 100.64
N GLY A 715 72.15 107.99 101.42
CA GLY A 715 72.39 109.38 101.05
C GLY A 715 71.45 109.86 99.92
N ALA A 716 72.01 110.49 98.88
CA ALA A 716 71.25 111.03 97.74
C ALA A 716 70.89 109.97 96.67
N CYS A 717 71.27 108.70 96.85
CA CYS A 717 71.04 107.64 95.88
C CYS A 717 69.63 107.05 96.00
N VAL A 718 68.79 107.26 94.98
CA VAL A 718 67.43 106.68 94.86
C VAL A 718 67.34 105.76 93.64
N ALA A 719 66.47 104.75 93.68
CA ALA A 719 66.15 103.96 92.50
C ALA A 719 65.42 104.83 91.47
N GLY A 720 65.75 104.64 90.20
CA GLY A 720 64.96 105.15 89.09
C GLY A 720 63.86 104.15 88.72
N THR A 721 62.89 104.61 87.95
CA THR A 721 61.98 103.73 87.23
C THR A 721 62.50 103.65 85.79
N GLN A 722 62.76 102.43 85.33
CA GLN A 722 62.95 102.13 83.92
C GLN A 722 61.59 101.75 83.36
N THR A 723 61.10 102.57 82.45
CA THR A 723 60.00 102.23 81.55
C THR A 723 60.58 101.57 80.32
#